data_AF-A0A3D3NZN3-F1
#
_entry.id   AF-A0A3D3NZN3-F1
#
_cell.length_a   1.000
_cell.length_b   1.000
_cell.length_c   1.000
_cell.angle_alpha   90.00
_cell.angle_beta   90.00
_cell.angle_gamma   90.00
#
_symmetry.space_group_name_H-M   'P 1'
#
loop_
_entity.id
_entity.type
_entity.pdbx_description
1 polymer ?
#
loop_
_entity_poly.entity_id
_entity_poly.type
_entity_poly.pdbx_seq_one_letter_code
_entity_poly.pdbx_strand_id
1 'polypeptide(L)'
;MHIRAVTGFLSILLLSAAPHLRAQYPGKTWESLSDADAAAAGWSREKLASAREFSATLQTEAVMIVIRGRVLDSWGAVDRKFNIHSIRKSFLSAMYGIQVEAGKIRLDATMASLGIDDNQPSLTEVEKGATVRQLLQARSGVYHPALYETASMKARRPARHSHSPGAFWYYNNWDFNALGTIYEQHCGARIHEDFSRLIAAPIGMEDYIPADGSYVTGADSIHPAYPFRMTARDMARFGLLFLRGGKWQDRQVIPAGWVVESTASYSDAGAAGGYGYLWWIAQSGVHLGGVTLPGGSYSARGAGGHKILVIPALDLVIVHRVNTDIEGRQVSSADFGALVRRILDAYAPPPVSGGVPEALDALMPVLMSRHHVPGAAVLGIENGRVAWEKYLGLREAGKTARVDAATVFEAASMTKPLAAYRALQLVEQGSLDLDRPLAAYLPAPYLQDEPLHEKITARMVLQHSGGFPNWRPKGAALKVMHEPGAAHLYSGEGFLFLQRVIEHITGRDYEQDMQAALLRPLGMKDSSHVWQERFASSAAAGHDGKGAPKPDRRLYTKPNAAYSLYTTARDYAAFVIEMMKADRSAPHSLKAETLRAMLTPAGPPASRECLTRRGAKAEGVVQYGLGWAVEPCASGPRIRHSGSNGTGFRSHVEFDPVAGHGLLIFTNSTSGDAFWRELLGFIGRP
;
A
#
# COMPACT_ATOMS: atom_id res chain seq x y z
N MET A 1 -0.73 -71.90 -8.47
CA MET A 1 -0.23 -71.33 -7.20
C MET A 1 -0.15 -69.82 -7.39
N HIS A 2 -0.96 -69.09 -6.62
CA HIS A 2 -1.51 -67.78 -6.96
C HIS A 2 -0.55 -66.60 -6.77
N ILE A 3 -0.50 -65.72 -7.77
CA ILE A 3 -0.05 -64.34 -7.67
C ILE A 3 -1.17 -63.54 -6.99
N ARG A 4 -0.91 -62.98 -5.81
CA ARG A 4 -1.84 -62.09 -5.10
C ARG A 4 -1.61 -60.64 -5.54
N ALA A 5 -2.65 -60.05 -6.11
CA ALA A 5 -2.78 -58.62 -6.37
C ALA A 5 -2.89 -57.83 -5.05
N VAL A 6 -2.20 -56.70 -4.97
CA VAL A 6 -2.35 -55.71 -3.90
C VAL A 6 -3.26 -54.60 -4.43
N THR A 7 -4.46 -54.52 -3.88
CA THR A 7 -5.44 -53.45 -4.11
C THR A 7 -5.05 -52.22 -3.29
N GLY A 8 -4.56 -51.17 -3.96
CA GLY A 8 -4.39 -49.84 -3.37
C GLY A 8 -5.70 -49.05 -3.42
N PHE A 9 -6.26 -48.70 -2.26
CA PHE A 9 -7.37 -47.75 -2.14
C PHE A 9 -6.84 -46.33 -2.40
N LEU A 10 -7.17 -45.78 -3.56
CA LEU A 10 -6.92 -44.38 -3.89
C LEU A 10 -8.08 -43.54 -3.34
N SER A 11 -7.92 -42.97 -2.14
CA SER A 11 -8.85 -42.00 -1.59
C SER A 11 -8.71 -40.67 -2.34
N ILE A 12 -9.53 -40.45 -3.36
CA ILE A 12 -9.67 -39.16 -4.03
C ILE A 12 -10.32 -38.20 -3.04
N LEU A 13 -9.52 -37.34 -2.40
CA LEU A 13 -10.01 -36.15 -1.73
C LEU A 13 -10.62 -35.22 -2.79
N LEU A 14 -11.94 -35.23 -2.89
CA LEU A 14 -12.70 -34.15 -3.54
C LEU A 14 -12.47 -32.89 -2.71
N LEU A 15 -11.50 -32.06 -3.11
CA LEU A 15 -11.46 -30.65 -2.75
C LEU A 15 -12.77 -30.02 -3.23
N SER A 16 -13.72 -29.83 -2.32
CA SER A 16 -14.86 -28.97 -2.57
C SER A 16 -14.32 -27.56 -2.81
N ALA A 17 -14.25 -27.16 -4.08
CA ALA A 17 -14.07 -25.77 -4.44
C ALA A 17 -15.13 -24.96 -3.68
N ALA A 18 -14.71 -23.94 -2.94
CA ALA A 18 -15.64 -22.95 -2.41
C ALA A 18 -16.55 -22.49 -3.57
N PRO A 19 -17.87 -22.39 -3.38
CA PRO A 19 -18.75 -21.97 -4.46
C PRO A 19 -18.25 -20.62 -4.97
N HIS A 20 -17.82 -20.57 -6.23
CA HIS A 20 -17.58 -19.30 -6.91
C HIS A 20 -18.88 -18.51 -6.80
N LEU A 21 -18.92 -17.51 -5.91
CA LEU A 21 -20.05 -16.59 -5.81
C LEU A 21 -20.24 -16.02 -7.22
N ARG A 22 -21.33 -16.43 -7.87
CA ARG A 22 -21.66 -16.00 -9.23
C ARG A 22 -21.70 -14.47 -9.22
N ALA A 23 -20.95 -13.84 -10.12
CA ALA A 23 -20.89 -12.39 -10.20
C ALA A 23 -22.31 -11.81 -10.30
N GLN A 24 -22.70 -10.96 -9.35
CA GLN A 24 -24.02 -10.33 -9.36
C GLN A 24 -24.01 -9.09 -10.26
N TYR A 25 -25.13 -8.88 -10.93
CA TYR A 25 -25.42 -7.73 -11.79
C TYR A 25 -26.78 -7.16 -11.38
N PRO A 26 -26.97 -5.82 -11.43
CA PRO A 26 -28.27 -5.24 -11.13
C PRO A 26 -29.31 -5.69 -12.18
N GLY A 27 -30.56 -5.79 -11.74
CA GLY A 27 -31.70 -5.96 -12.64
C GLY A 27 -32.03 -4.66 -13.39
N LYS A 28 -33.32 -4.49 -13.74
CA LYS A 28 -33.81 -3.26 -14.37
C LYS A 28 -33.49 -2.03 -13.51
N THR A 29 -33.61 -2.15 -12.19
CA THR A 29 -33.22 -1.14 -11.22
C THR A 29 -32.14 -1.69 -10.29
N TRP A 30 -31.38 -0.80 -9.67
CA TRP A 30 -30.42 -1.18 -8.66
C TRP A 30 -31.08 -1.75 -7.39
N GLU A 31 -30.48 -2.82 -6.85
CA GLU A 31 -30.86 -3.39 -5.55
C GLU A 31 -29.85 -2.98 -4.48
N SER A 32 -30.35 -2.50 -3.34
CA SER A 32 -29.53 -2.16 -2.19
C SER A 32 -29.25 -3.38 -1.31
N LEU A 33 -28.07 -3.42 -0.69
CA LEU A 33 -27.73 -4.39 0.34
C LEU A 33 -28.52 -4.15 1.62
N SER A 34 -29.00 -5.23 2.23
CA SER A 34 -29.50 -5.19 3.60
C SER A 34 -28.35 -4.86 4.57
N ASP A 35 -28.67 -4.40 5.78
CA ASP A 35 -27.65 -4.11 6.79
C ASP A 35 -26.87 -5.37 7.20
N ALA A 36 -27.55 -6.52 7.26
CA ALA A 36 -26.92 -7.81 7.52
C ALA A 36 -25.92 -8.20 6.42
N ASP A 37 -26.30 -8.03 5.14
CA ASP A 37 -25.41 -8.34 4.01
C ASP A 37 -24.21 -7.39 3.95
N ALA A 38 -24.43 -6.09 4.25
CA ALA A 38 -23.36 -5.10 4.30
C ALA A 38 -22.35 -5.44 5.41
N ALA A 39 -22.84 -5.76 6.61
CA ALA A 39 -21.99 -6.18 7.73
C ALA A 39 -21.23 -7.48 7.42
N ALA A 40 -21.89 -8.47 6.82
CA ALA A 40 -21.25 -9.72 6.38
C ALA A 40 -20.19 -9.50 5.30
N ALA A 41 -20.34 -8.47 4.46
CA ALA A 41 -19.34 -8.04 3.48
C ALA A 41 -18.22 -7.18 4.09
N GLY A 42 -18.26 -6.90 5.40
CA GLY A 42 -17.25 -6.12 6.12
C GLY A 42 -17.48 -4.61 6.10
N TRP A 43 -18.70 -4.14 5.87
CA TRP A 43 -19.01 -2.71 5.77
C TRP A 43 -19.91 -2.22 6.91
N SER A 44 -19.50 -1.15 7.59
CA SER A 44 -20.27 -0.51 8.66
C SER A 44 -21.11 0.65 8.12
N ARG A 45 -22.44 0.52 8.20
CA ARG A 45 -23.40 1.60 7.89
C ARG A 45 -23.19 2.84 8.75
N GLU A 46 -22.98 2.63 10.04
CA GLU A 46 -22.70 3.68 11.01
C GLU A 46 -21.47 4.51 10.59
N LYS A 47 -20.37 3.85 10.22
CA LYS A 47 -19.17 4.56 9.74
C LYS A 47 -19.38 5.24 8.39
N LEU A 48 -20.19 4.68 7.50
CA LEU A 48 -20.57 5.32 6.23
C LEU A 48 -21.36 6.62 6.42
N ALA A 49 -22.08 6.77 7.55
CA ALA A 49 -22.77 8.03 7.85
C ALA A 49 -21.80 9.22 7.90
N SER A 50 -20.58 9.03 8.42
CA SER A 50 -19.54 10.07 8.42
C SER A 50 -19.11 10.49 7.01
N ALA A 51 -19.07 9.56 6.05
CA ALA A 51 -18.79 9.90 4.65
C ALA A 51 -19.92 10.75 4.04
N ARG A 52 -21.17 10.40 4.35
CA ARG A 52 -22.35 11.16 3.92
C ARG A 52 -22.35 12.58 4.49
N GLU A 53 -22.17 12.72 5.80
CA GLU A 53 -22.08 14.01 6.50
C GLU A 53 -20.95 14.88 5.93
N PHE A 54 -19.76 14.31 5.72
CA PHE A 54 -18.64 15.02 5.11
C PHE A 54 -18.97 15.48 3.69
N SER A 55 -19.58 14.63 2.86
CA SER A 55 -19.93 15.02 1.49
C SER A 55 -20.95 16.17 1.43
N ALA A 56 -21.80 16.30 2.45
CA ALA A 56 -22.80 17.37 2.56
C ALA A 56 -22.17 18.74 2.90
N THR A 57 -20.94 18.78 3.42
CA THR A 57 -20.18 20.03 3.60
C THR A 57 -19.49 20.49 2.31
N LEU A 58 -19.49 19.64 1.27
CA LEU A 58 -18.92 19.91 -0.04
C LEU A 58 -20.03 20.27 -1.04
N GLN A 59 -19.65 20.69 -2.24
CA GLN A 59 -20.57 20.91 -3.36
C GLN A 59 -20.96 19.59 -4.08
N THR A 60 -21.11 18.51 -3.31
CA THR A 60 -21.51 17.19 -3.80
C THR A 60 -23.00 17.17 -4.12
N GLU A 61 -23.36 16.62 -5.27
CA GLU A 61 -24.75 16.53 -5.70
C GLU A 61 -25.28 15.10 -5.65
N ALA A 62 -24.43 14.10 -5.92
CA ALA A 62 -24.79 12.70 -5.76
C ALA A 62 -23.57 11.82 -5.48
N VAL A 63 -23.75 10.81 -4.64
CA VAL A 63 -22.79 9.72 -4.42
C VAL A 63 -23.51 8.39 -4.52
N MET A 64 -22.88 7.43 -5.18
CA MET A 64 -23.37 6.06 -5.26
C MET A 64 -22.21 5.10 -5.07
N ILE A 65 -22.37 4.16 -4.14
CA ILE A 65 -21.35 3.19 -3.73
C ILE A 65 -21.93 1.81 -4.02
N VAL A 66 -21.28 1.07 -4.92
CA VAL A 66 -21.68 -0.27 -5.34
C VAL A 66 -20.63 -1.26 -4.91
N ILE A 67 -21.01 -2.31 -4.20
CA ILE A 67 -20.14 -3.45 -3.91
C ILE A 67 -20.75 -4.73 -4.43
N ARG A 68 -19.94 -5.60 -5.01
CA ARG A 68 -20.39 -6.92 -5.49
C ARG A 68 -21.64 -6.86 -6.36
N GLY A 69 -21.79 -5.80 -7.17
CA GLY A 69 -22.92 -5.60 -8.07
C GLY A 69 -24.23 -5.09 -7.43
N ARG A 70 -24.24 -4.79 -6.12
CA ARG A 70 -25.39 -4.21 -5.39
C ARG A 70 -25.02 -2.86 -4.78
N VAL A 71 -26.02 -2.02 -4.52
CA VAL A 71 -25.78 -0.71 -3.88
C VAL A 71 -25.44 -0.97 -2.42
N LEU A 72 -24.20 -0.62 -2.04
CA LEU A 72 -23.85 -0.48 -0.64
C LEU A 72 -24.63 0.71 -0.11
N ASP A 73 -24.29 1.93 -0.48
CA ASP A 73 -25.01 3.13 -0.06
C ASP A 73 -25.11 4.16 -1.19
N SER A 74 -26.09 5.06 -1.09
CA SER A 74 -26.26 6.15 -2.05
C SER A 74 -26.98 7.34 -1.44
N TRP A 75 -26.69 8.54 -1.95
CA TRP A 75 -27.33 9.77 -1.51
C TRP A 75 -27.25 10.88 -2.55
N GLY A 76 -28.11 11.89 -2.39
CA GLY A 76 -28.27 12.97 -3.35
C GLY A 76 -29.03 12.54 -4.60
N ALA A 77 -28.88 13.31 -5.68
CA ALA A 77 -29.65 13.18 -6.91
C ALA A 77 -29.05 12.12 -7.86
N VAL A 78 -29.05 10.85 -7.45
CA VAL A 78 -28.40 9.75 -8.20
C VAL A 78 -29.05 9.41 -9.55
N ASP A 79 -30.30 9.79 -9.72
CA ASP A 79 -31.13 9.65 -10.93
C ASP A 79 -31.18 10.92 -11.79
N ARG A 80 -30.49 12.00 -11.39
CA ARG A 80 -30.44 13.24 -12.15
C ARG A 80 -29.28 13.25 -13.15
N LYS A 81 -29.57 13.71 -14.37
CA LYS A 81 -28.59 13.86 -15.45
C LYS A 81 -27.79 15.16 -15.30
N PHE A 82 -26.49 15.05 -15.07
CA PHE A 82 -25.54 16.17 -15.18
C PHE A 82 -24.56 15.95 -16.32
N ASN A 83 -23.91 17.02 -16.78
CA ASN A 83 -22.73 16.91 -17.64
C ASN A 83 -21.68 16.02 -16.95
N ILE A 84 -21.04 15.11 -17.70
CA ILE A 84 -19.99 14.23 -17.17
C ILE A 84 -18.58 14.68 -17.57
N HIS A 85 -18.48 15.75 -18.37
CA HIS A 85 -17.22 16.32 -18.85
C HIS A 85 -16.31 15.25 -19.47
N SER A 86 -15.11 15.07 -18.91
CA SER A 86 -14.08 14.19 -19.43
C SER A 86 -14.32 12.69 -19.20
N ILE A 87 -15.33 12.29 -18.43
CA ILE A 87 -15.69 10.86 -18.28
C ILE A 87 -16.08 10.25 -19.63
N ARG A 88 -16.60 11.07 -20.56
CA ARG A 88 -16.89 10.68 -21.95
C ARG A 88 -15.73 9.98 -22.66
N LYS A 89 -14.49 10.27 -22.26
CA LYS A 89 -13.29 9.72 -22.88
C LYS A 89 -13.14 8.24 -22.57
N SER A 90 -13.43 7.84 -21.33
CA SER A 90 -13.46 6.44 -20.92
C SER A 90 -14.61 5.68 -21.60
N PHE A 91 -15.74 6.36 -21.89
CA PHE A 91 -16.82 5.78 -22.71
C PHE A 91 -16.37 5.53 -24.15
N LEU A 92 -15.67 6.50 -24.75
CA LEU A 92 -15.09 6.33 -26.09
C LEU A 92 -14.06 5.19 -26.10
N SER A 93 -13.19 5.10 -25.08
CA SER A 93 -12.22 4.01 -24.93
C SER A 93 -12.89 2.64 -24.93
N ALA A 94 -14.02 2.47 -24.22
CA ALA A 94 -14.78 1.23 -24.24
C ALA A 94 -15.26 0.84 -25.64
N MET A 95 -15.79 1.81 -26.41
CA MET A 95 -16.24 1.57 -27.78
C MET A 95 -15.07 1.25 -28.72
N TYR A 96 -13.92 1.91 -28.56
CA TYR A 96 -12.70 1.57 -29.31
C TYR A 96 -12.33 0.10 -29.15
N GLY A 97 -12.39 -0.45 -27.94
CA GLY A 97 -12.10 -1.87 -27.71
C GLY A 97 -12.98 -2.81 -28.53
N ILE A 98 -14.27 -2.50 -28.60
CA ILE A 98 -15.24 -3.27 -29.40
C ILE A 98 -14.89 -3.18 -30.90
N GLN A 99 -14.53 -2.00 -31.38
CA GLN A 99 -14.24 -1.79 -32.81
C GLN A 99 -12.86 -2.30 -33.23
N VAL A 100 -11.90 -2.34 -32.31
CA VAL A 100 -10.58 -2.97 -32.51
C VAL A 100 -10.74 -4.48 -32.62
N GLU A 101 -11.51 -5.12 -31.74
CA GLU A 101 -11.81 -6.55 -31.83
C GLU A 101 -12.60 -6.90 -33.10
N ALA A 102 -13.51 -6.01 -33.53
CA ALA A 102 -14.22 -6.15 -34.80
C ALA A 102 -13.36 -5.85 -36.04
N GLY A 103 -12.08 -5.47 -35.88
CA GLY A 103 -11.16 -5.19 -36.98
C GLY A 103 -11.43 -3.88 -37.74
N LYS A 104 -12.32 -3.01 -37.26
CA LYS A 104 -12.64 -1.73 -37.91
C LYS A 104 -11.61 -0.64 -37.63
N ILE A 105 -10.95 -0.71 -36.48
CA ILE A 105 -9.91 0.24 -36.08
C ILE A 105 -8.64 -0.53 -35.77
N ARG A 106 -7.51 -0.08 -36.31
CA ARG A 106 -6.19 -0.61 -35.95
C ARG A 106 -5.43 0.39 -35.09
N LEU A 107 -4.84 -0.11 -34.01
CA LEU A 107 -4.16 0.74 -33.02
C LEU A 107 -2.86 1.37 -33.55
N ASP A 108 -2.22 0.73 -34.51
CA ASP A 108 -0.98 1.17 -35.18
C ASP A 108 -1.25 2.05 -36.40
N ALA A 109 -2.52 2.26 -36.78
CA ALA A 109 -2.86 3.19 -37.86
C ALA A 109 -2.43 4.62 -37.48
N THR A 110 -1.72 5.26 -38.39
CA THR A 110 -1.22 6.64 -38.24
C THR A 110 -2.28 7.64 -38.65
N MET A 111 -2.20 8.87 -38.14
CA MET A 111 -3.09 9.96 -38.56
C MET A 111 -3.05 10.16 -40.08
N ALA A 112 -1.87 10.05 -40.70
CA ALA A 112 -1.71 10.06 -42.15
C ALA A 112 -2.57 8.98 -42.85
N SER A 113 -2.46 7.73 -42.41
CA SER A 113 -3.18 6.60 -43.02
C SER A 113 -4.70 6.69 -42.85
N LEU A 114 -5.15 7.40 -41.82
CA LEU A 114 -6.56 7.61 -41.50
C LEU A 114 -7.12 8.91 -42.10
N GLY A 115 -6.29 9.70 -42.80
CA GLY A 115 -6.69 10.99 -43.35
C GLY A 115 -7.03 12.04 -42.29
N ILE A 116 -6.42 11.94 -41.10
CA ILE A 116 -6.63 12.87 -40.00
C ILE A 116 -5.66 14.05 -40.11
N ASP A 117 -6.23 15.24 -40.12
CA ASP A 117 -5.56 16.54 -40.10
C ASP A 117 -6.39 17.51 -39.26
N ASP A 118 -5.97 18.76 -39.13
CA ASP A 118 -6.69 19.80 -38.39
C ASP A 118 -6.61 21.16 -39.09
N ASN A 119 -7.06 22.21 -38.40
CA ASN A 119 -6.95 23.60 -38.82
C ASN A 119 -5.54 24.01 -39.26
N GLN A 120 -5.47 25.05 -40.08
CA GLN A 120 -4.19 25.65 -40.46
C GLN A 120 -3.51 26.36 -39.27
N PRO A 121 -2.17 26.23 -39.11
CA PRO A 121 -1.28 25.41 -39.92
C PRO A 121 -1.47 23.90 -39.68
N SER A 122 -1.71 23.16 -40.77
CA SER A 122 -1.96 21.70 -40.80
C SER A 122 -0.93 20.88 -40.03
N LEU A 123 -1.28 19.64 -39.66
CA LEU A 123 -0.36 18.71 -39.04
C LEU A 123 0.86 18.45 -39.94
N THR A 124 2.05 18.52 -39.35
CA THR A 124 3.32 18.15 -39.99
C THR A 124 3.41 16.64 -40.23
N GLU A 125 4.33 16.20 -41.08
CA GLU A 125 4.58 14.76 -41.32
C GLU A 125 4.92 14.00 -40.02
N VAL A 126 5.64 14.64 -39.09
CA VAL A 126 5.97 14.05 -37.78
C VAL A 126 4.71 13.87 -36.93
N GLU A 127 3.85 14.89 -36.87
CA GLU A 127 2.57 14.83 -36.15
C GLU A 127 1.62 13.81 -36.80
N LYS A 128 1.59 13.74 -38.13
CA LYS A 128 0.80 12.76 -38.90
C LYS A 128 1.26 11.32 -38.70
N GLY A 129 2.50 11.12 -38.23
CA GLY A 129 3.04 9.82 -37.81
C GLY A 129 2.48 9.30 -36.49
N ALA A 130 1.75 10.12 -35.70
CA ALA A 130 1.12 9.66 -34.48
C ALA A 130 0.08 8.56 -34.75
N THR A 131 0.03 7.54 -33.88
CA THR A 131 -0.88 6.40 -34.01
C THR A 131 -2.11 6.52 -33.13
N VAL A 132 -3.19 5.82 -33.48
CA VAL A 132 -4.40 5.71 -32.64
C VAL A 132 -4.06 5.33 -31.19
N ARG A 133 -3.13 4.38 -31.01
CA ARG A 133 -2.63 3.96 -29.68
C ARG A 133 -2.03 5.14 -28.90
N GLN A 134 -1.22 5.96 -29.55
CA GLN A 134 -0.60 7.12 -28.90
C GLN A 134 -1.64 8.19 -28.54
N LEU A 135 -2.68 8.39 -29.34
CA LEU A 135 -3.79 9.27 -28.97
C LEU A 135 -4.56 8.75 -27.75
N LEU A 136 -4.85 7.44 -27.69
CA LEU A 136 -5.51 6.80 -26.53
C LEU A 136 -4.70 6.98 -25.24
N GLN A 137 -3.36 6.96 -25.35
CA GLN A 137 -2.43 7.17 -24.24
C GLN A 137 -2.18 8.66 -23.90
N ALA A 138 -2.72 9.60 -24.70
CA ALA A 138 -2.47 11.04 -24.63
C ALA A 138 -0.97 11.40 -24.83
N ARG A 139 -0.36 10.77 -25.84
CA ARG A 139 1.06 10.87 -26.20
C ARG A 139 1.26 11.14 -27.70
N SER A 140 0.31 11.75 -28.39
CA SER A 140 0.43 11.95 -29.85
C SER A 140 1.57 12.87 -30.25
N GLY A 141 1.98 13.81 -29.38
CA GLY A 141 2.88 14.91 -29.75
C GLY A 141 2.21 16.04 -30.52
N VAL A 142 0.88 15.99 -30.73
CA VAL A 142 0.11 17.04 -31.39
C VAL A 142 -0.39 18.05 -30.36
N TYR A 143 0.06 19.30 -30.46
CA TYR A 143 -0.23 20.36 -29.49
C TYR A 143 -1.06 21.52 -30.07
N HIS A 144 -1.97 21.20 -30.98
CA HIS A 144 -2.96 22.13 -31.49
C HIS A 144 -3.97 22.58 -30.40
N PRO A 145 -4.59 23.77 -30.54
CA PRO A 145 -5.76 24.12 -29.77
C PRO A 145 -6.87 23.08 -29.90
N ALA A 146 -7.66 22.90 -28.85
CA ALA A 146 -8.76 21.96 -28.87
C ALA A 146 -9.99 22.51 -28.17
N LEU A 147 -11.16 22.17 -28.72
CA LEU A 147 -12.42 22.41 -28.06
C LEU A 147 -12.45 21.71 -26.68
N TYR A 148 -13.19 22.31 -25.74
CA TYR A 148 -13.37 21.79 -24.38
C TYR A 148 -12.14 21.87 -23.46
N GLU A 149 -11.08 22.61 -23.81
CA GLU A 149 -9.96 22.87 -22.91
C GLU A 149 -10.31 23.88 -21.81
N THR A 150 -9.87 23.60 -20.58
CA THR A 150 -9.89 24.60 -19.51
C THR A 150 -8.72 25.56 -19.64
N ALA A 151 -8.78 26.73 -19.00
CA ALA A 151 -7.66 27.69 -18.99
C ALA A 151 -6.34 27.05 -18.50
N SER A 152 -6.40 26.18 -17.48
CA SER A 152 -5.25 25.44 -16.97
C SER A 152 -4.68 24.42 -17.97
N MET A 153 -5.51 23.85 -18.85
CA MET A 153 -5.04 22.97 -19.91
C MET A 153 -4.30 23.78 -20.97
N LYS A 154 -4.90 24.89 -21.45
CA LYS A 154 -4.27 25.79 -22.43
C LYS A 154 -2.90 26.28 -21.94
N ALA A 155 -2.81 26.69 -20.67
CA ALA A 155 -1.56 27.18 -20.08
C ALA A 155 -0.48 26.09 -19.92
N ARG A 156 -0.86 24.82 -19.79
CA ARG A 156 0.06 23.68 -19.66
C ARG A 156 0.35 22.97 -20.97
N ARG A 157 -0.26 23.41 -22.07
CA ARG A 157 -0.05 22.80 -23.37
C ARG A 157 1.43 22.98 -23.75
N PRO A 158 2.14 21.89 -24.08
CA PRO A 158 3.51 22.00 -24.54
C PRO A 158 3.60 22.86 -25.81
N ALA A 159 4.78 23.46 -26.04
CA ALA A 159 5.05 24.13 -27.30
C ALA A 159 4.92 23.13 -28.45
N ARG A 160 4.34 23.54 -29.59
CA ARG A 160 4.24 22.70 -30.78
C ARG A 160 5.64 22.20 -31.18
N HIS A 161 5.76 20.94 -31.56
CA HIS A 161 7.02 20.27 -31.92
C HIS A 161 8.03 20.03 -30.79
N SER A 162 7.68 20.31 -29.53
CA SER A 162 8.59 20.06 -28.38
C SER A 162 8.86 18.57 -28.12
N HIS A 163 7.98 17.68 -28.57
CA HIS A 163 8.11 16.24 -28.36
C HIS A 163 7.60 15.45 -29.56
N SER A 164 8.28 14.36 -29.90
CA SER A 164 7.83 13.41 -30.92
C SER A 164 6.68 12.53 -30.41
N PRO A 165 5.88 11.92 -31.31
CA PRO A 165 4.84 10.97 -30.94
C PRO A 165 5.37 9.85 -30.04
N GLY A 166 4.64 9.55 -28.97
CA GLY A 166 4.98 8.54 -27.98
C GLY A 166 6.02 8.97 -26.95
N ALA A 167 6.70 10.11 -27.09
CA ALA A 167 7.79 10.51 -26.20
C ALA A 167 7.32 11.16 -24.88
N PHE A 168 6.23 11.93 -24.93
CA PHE A 168 5.77 12.74 -23.79
C PHE A 168 4.27 12.60 -23.56
N TRP A 169 3.87 12.59 -22.29
CA TRP A 169 2.46 12.57 -21.88
C TRP A 169 1.97 13.98 -21.57
N TYR A 170 0.86 14.36 -22.20
CA TYR A 170 0.11 15.57 -21.90
C TYR A 170 -1.37 15.24 -21.92
N TYR A 171 -2.16 15.73 -20.96
CA TYR A 171 -3.59 15.50 -20.96
C TYR A 171 -4.28 16.28 -22.10
N ASN A 172 -4.35 15.65 -23.27
CA ASN A 172 -4.50 16.32 -24.56
C ASN A 172 -5.92 16.24 -25.13
N ASN A 173 -6.70 17.31 -25.00
CA ASN A 173 -8.05 17.36 -25.58
C ASN A 173 -8.08 17.26 -27.10
N TRP A 174 -7.00 17.60 -27.79
CA TRP A 174 -6.92 17.40 -29.23
C TRP A 174 -6.99 15.90 -29.56
N ASP A 175 -6.14 15.08 -28.92
CA ASP A 175 -6.14 13.61 -29.08
C ASP A 175 -7.52 13.02 -28.85
N PHE A 176 -8.17 13.47 -27.77
CA PHE A 176 -9.46 12.93 -27.37
C PHE A 176 -10.58 13.28 -28.34
N ASN A 177 -10.56 14.47 -28.96
CA ASN A 177 -11.55 14.87 -29.96
C ASN A 177 -11.24 14.24 -31.33
N ALA A 178 -9.97 14.17 -31.74
CA ALA A 178 -9.53 13.50 -32.95
C ALA A 178 -9.90 12.00 -32.94
N LEU A 179 -9.77 11.33 -31.79
CA LEU A 179 -10.30 9.97 -31.59
C LEU A 179 -11.81 9.89 -31.83
N GLY A 180 -12.58 10.93 -31.50
CA GLY A 180 -13.99 11.02 -31.83
C GLY A 180 -14.21 11.03 -33.35
N THR A 181 -13.46 11.87 -34.07
CA THR A 181 -13.51 11.94 -35.54
C THR A 181 -13.10 10.62 -36.19
N ILE A 182 -11.99 10.02 -35.77
CA ILE A 182 -11.53 8.70 -36.26
C ILE A 182 -12.62 7.65 -36.09
N TYR A 183 -13.24 7.60 -34.90
CA TYR A 183 -14.29 6.64 -34.59
C TYR A 183 -15.44 6.75 -35.58
N GLU A 184 -15.99 7.95 -35.78
CA GLU A 184 -17.15 8.12 -36.67
C GLU A 184 -16.82 7.84 -38.14
N GLN A 185 -15.64 8.30 -38.61
CA GLN A 185 -15.19 8.06 -39.98
C GLN A 185 -15.05 6.57 -40.29
N HIS A 186 -14.51 5.78 -39.37
CA HIS A 186 -14.16 4.38 -39.61
C HIS A 186 -15.26 3.41 -39.18
N CYS A 187 -16.14 3.81 -38.28
CA CYS A 187 -17.25 2.97 -37.82
C CYS A 187 -18.57 3.29 -38.53
N GLY A 188 -18.70 4.48 -39.15
CA GLY A 188 -19.91 4.90 -39.86
C GLY A 188 -21.10 5.15 -38.94
N ALA A 189 -20.86 5.50 -37.67
CA ALA A 189 -21.89 5.66 -36.65
C ALA A 189 -21.58 6.83 -35.71
N ARG A 190 -22.63 7.46 -35.19
CA ARG A 190 -22.52 8.58 -34.25
C ARG A 190 -22.20 8.07 -32.85
N ILE A 191 -21.27 8.72 -32.16
CA ILE A 191 -20.76 8.33 -30.84
C ILE A 191 -21.88 8.04 -29.82
N HIS A 192 -22.90 8.89 -29.74
CA HIS A 192 -23.97 8.75 -28.73
C HIS A 192 -24.95 7.61 -29.03
N GLU A 193 -25.27 7.39 -30.31
CA GLU A 193 -26.10 6.28 -30.78
C GLU A 193 -25.37 4.95 -30.58
N ASP A 194 -24.10 4.90 -30.97
CA ASP A 194 -23.27 3.71 -30.80
C ASP A 194 -23.02 3.38 -29.33
N PHE A 195 -22.82 4.39 -28.48
CA PHE A 195 -22.73 4.15 -27.04
C PHE A 195 -24.02 3.54 -26.48
N SER A 196 -25.18 4.04 -26.93
CA SER A 196 -26.46 3.46 -26.54
C SER A 196 -26.57 1.98 -26.95
N ARG A 197 -26.27 1.69 -28.22
CA ARG A 197 -26.39 0.35 -28.83
C ARG A 197 -25.37 -0.66 -28.30
N LEU A 198 -24.11 -0.25 -28.16
CA LEU A 198 -22.98 -1.13 -27.84
C LEU A 198 -22.74 -1.29 -26.35
N ILE A 199 -23.08 -0.27 -25.55
CA ILE A 199 -22.78 -0.25 -24.11
C ILE A 199 -24.05 -0.12 -23.29
N ALA A 200 -24.80 0.97 -23.45
CA ALA A 200 -25.88 1.33 -22.52
C ALA A 200 -27.01 0.29 -22.50
N ALA A 201 -27.51 -0.11 -23.67
CA ALA A 201 -28.56 -1.11 -23.78
C ALA A 201 -28.08 -2.51 -23.33
N PRO A 202 -26.89 -3.01 -23.74
CA PRO A 202 -26.38 -4.30 -23.25
C PRO A 202 -26.20 -4.41 -21.74
N ILE A 203 -25.89 -3.30 -21.05
CA ILE A 203 -25.75 -3.30 -19.57
C ILE A 203 -26.99 -2.82 -18.83
N GLY A 204 -28.07 -2.52 -19.55
CA GLY A 204 -29.33 -2.07 -18.97
C GLY A 204 -29.23 -0.74 -18.23
N MET A 205 -28.57 0.26 -18.81
CA MET A 205 -28.66 1.65 -18.31
C MET A 205 -30.13 2.09 -18.23
N GLU A 206 -30.50 2.70 -17.10
CA GLU A 206 -31.87 3.05 -16.74
C GLU A 206 -32.37 4.31 -17.46
N ASP A 207 -31.50 5.29 -17.68
CA ASP A 207 -31.90 6.65 -18.08
C ASP A 207 -31.32 7.11 -19.40
N TYR A 208 -30.14 6.61 -19.76
CA TYR A 208 -29.41 7.12 -20.90
C TYR A 208 -30.15 6.88 -22.22
N ILE A 209 -30.30 7.95 -22.98
CA ILE A 209 -30.74 7.93 -24.38
C ILE A 209 -29.76 8.71 -25.26
N PRO A 210 -29.66 8.43 -26.57
CA PRO A 210 -28.73 9.14 -27.47
C PRO A 210 -28.87 10.67 -27.43
N ALA A 211 -30.10 11.18 -27.24
CA ALA A 211 -30.39 12.61 -27.15
C ALA A 211 -29.80 13.32 -25.91
N ASP A 212 -29.27 12.58 -24.92
CA ASP A 212 -28.49 13.16 -23.82
C ASP A 212 -27.05 13.54 -24.24
N GLY A 213 -26.69 13.20 -25.47
CA GLY A 213 -25.45 13.56 -26.13
C GLY A 213 -25.56 14.81 -26.99
N SER A 214 -24.47 15.55 -27.12
CA SER A 214 -24.37 16.62 -28.12
C SER A 214 -22.95 16.73 -28.67
N TYR A 215 -22.80 17.50 -29.74
CA TYR A 215 -21.50 17.87 -30.30
C TYR A 215 -21.28 19.36 -30.12
N VAL A 216 -20.04 19.72 -29.79
CA VAL A 216 -19.58 21.10 -29.67
C VAL A 216 -18.50 21.29 -30.72
N THR A 217 -18.76 22.19 -31.65
CA THR A 217 -17.88 22.64 -32.73
C THR A 217 -17.41 24.06 -32.48
N GLY A 218 -16.30 24.49 -33.07
CA GLY A 218 -15.80 25.85 -32.96
C GLY A 218 -14.47 26.04 -33.69
N ALA A 219 -13.92 27.24 -33.61
CA ALA A 219 -12.73 27.63 -34.38
C ALA A 219 -11.42 26.99 -33.89
N ASP A 220 -11.37 26.45 -32.67
CA ASP A 220 -10.14 25.90 -32.08
C ASP A 220 -9.63 24.66 -32.85
N SER A 221 -10.53 23.79 -33.34
CA SER A 221 -10.18 22.57 -34.11
C SER A 221 -11.39 22.09 -34.92
N ILE A 222 -11.13 21.40 -36.04
CA ILE A 222 -12.18 20.72 -36.81
C ILE A 222 -12.77 19.52 -36.07
N HIS A 223 -12.07 19.01 -35.04
CA HIS A 223 -12.49 17.84 -34.27
C HIS A 223 -13.48 18.23 -33.17
N PRO A 224 -14.76 17.84 -33.27
CA PRO A 224 -15.76 18.25 -32.31
C PRO A 224 -15.54 17.57 -30.95
N ALA A 225 -15.88 18.30 -29.90
CA ALA A 225 -16.10 17.72 -28.59
C ALA A 225 -17.49 17.03 -28.55
N TYR A 226 -17.60 15.88 -27.87
CA TYR A 226 -18.81 15.04 -27.85
C TYR A 226 -19.37 14.84 -26.42
N PRO A 227 -19.78 15.89 -25.69
CA PRO A 227 -20.28 15.76 -24.32
C PRO A 227 -21.48 14.81 -24.16
N PHE A 228 -21.64 14.31 -22.93
CA PHE A 228 -22.73 13.46 -22.48
C PHE A 228 -23.34 14.05 -21.21
N ARG A 229 -24.65 13.89 -21.05
CA ARG A 229 -25.33 14.00 -19.76
C ARG A 229 -25.71 12.59 -19.30
N MET A 230 -25.45 12.28 -18.03
CA MET A 230 -25.63 10.92 -17.48
C MET A 230 -26.07 10.99 -16.02
N THR A 231 -26.76 9.97 -15.52
CA THR A 231 -27.09 9.78 -14.09
C THR A 231 -25.97 9.08 -13.33
N ALA A 232 -25.96 9.14 -12.00
CA ALA A 232 -24.96 8.42 -11.21
C ALA A 232 -25.14 6.91 -11.31
N ARG A 233 -26.40 6.44 -11.37
CA ARG A 233 -26.74 5.02 -11.49
C ARG A 233 -26.29 4.38 -12.80
N ASP A 234 -26.35 5.10 -13.92
CA ASP A 234 -25.85 4.59 -15.20
C ASP A 234 -24.32 4.62 -15.28
N MET A 235 -23.70 5.65 -14.71
CA MET A 235 -22.24 5.67 -14.52
C MET A 235 -21.75 4.50 -13.65
N ALA A 236 -22.53 4.11 -12.62
CA ALA A 236 -22.18 2.98 -11.77
C ALA A 236 -22.23 1.65 -12.54
N ARG A 237 -23.17 1.47 -13.48
CA ARG A 237 -23.23 0.29 -14.36
C ARG A 237 -22.01 0.22 -15.26
N PHE A 238 -21.59 1.35 -15.82
CA PHE A 238 -20.37 1.40 -16.63
C PHE A 238 -19.11 1.06 -15.81
N GLY A 239 -19.01 1.57 -14.59
CA GLY A 239 -17.94 1.19 -13.67
C GLY A 239 -17.95 -0.32 -13.35
N LEU A 240 -19.13 -0.88 -13.09
CA LEU A 240 -19.32 -2.31 -12.82
C LEU A 240 -18.97 -3.18 -14.03
N LEU A 241 -19.28 -2.74 -15.25
CA LEU A 241 -18.89 -3.44 -16.48
C LEU A 241 -17.36 -3.60 -16.57
N PHE A 242 -16.61 -2.54 -16.32
CA PHE A 242 -15.15 -2.61 -16.28
C PHE A 242 -14.64 -3.48 -15.13
N LEU A 243 -15.24 -3.34 -13.94
CA LEU A 243 -14.94 -4.17 -12.78
C LEU A 243 -15.17 -5.67 -13.03
N ARG A 244 -16.04 -6.01 -13.99
CA ARG A 244 -16.35 -7.38 -14.43
C ARG A 244 -15.58 -7.79 -15.69
N GLY A 245 -14.48 -7.10 -16.01
CA GLY A 245 -13.65 -7.43 -17.16
C GLY A 245 -14.36 -7.26 -18.50
N GLY A 246 -15.35 -6.34 -18.58
CA GLY A 246 -16.12 -6.07 -19.79
C GLY A 246 -17.26 -7.07 -20.03
N LYS A 247 -17.51 -7.99 -19.08
CA LYS A 247 -18.60 -8.94 -19.13
C LYS A 247 -19.82 -8.39 -18.39
N TRP A 248 -21.00 -8.56 -18.98
CA TRP A 248 -22.29 -8.30 -18.35
C TRP A 248 -23.16 -9.54 -18.43
N GLN A 249 -23.47 -10.12 -17.26
CA GLN A 249 -24.10 -11.44 -17.18
C GLN A 249 -23.32 -12.48 -18.00
N ASP A 250 -23.94 -13.08 -19.01
CA ASP A 250 -23.32 -14.08 -19.88
C ASP A 250 -22.70 -13.48 -21.16
N ARG A 251 -22.84 -12.16 -21.38
CA ARG A 251 -22.36 -11.48 -22.58
C ARG A 251 -21.03 -10.77 -22.33
N GLN A 252 -20.03 -11.02 -23.18
CA GLN A 252 -18.86 -10.14 -23.28
C GLN A 252 -19.25 -8.89 -24.07
N VAL A 253 -19.30 -7.73 -23.41
CA VAL A 253 -19.69 -6.46 -24.03
C VAL A 253 -18.46 -5.71 -24.54
N ILE A 254 -17.41 -5.63 -23.72
CA ILE A 254 -16.11 -5.06 -24.09
C ILE A 254 -15.09 -6.19 -24.02
N PRO A 255 -14.19 -6.38 -25.01
CA PRO A 255 -13.18 -7.44 -24.96
C PRO A 255 -12.39 -7.44 -23.63
N ALA A 256 -12.24 -8.61 -23.00
CA ALA A 256 -11.58 -8.71 -21.70
C ALA A 256 -10.12 -8.22 -21.75
N GLY A 257 -9.40 -8.55 -22.83
CA GLY A 257 -8.06 -8.05 -23.09
C GLY A 257 -8.00 -6.52 -23.17
N TRP A 258 -9.02 -5.89 -23.77
CA TRP A 258 -9.10 -4.43 -23.84
C TRP A 258 -9.33 -3.78 -22.47
N VAL A 259 -10.13 -4.39 -21.59
CA VAL A 259 -10.31 -3.86 -20.23
C VAL A 259 -8.98 -3.87 -19.47
N VAL A 260 -8.20 -4.95 -19.58
CA VAL A 260 -6.85 -5.03 -19.01
C VAL A 260 -5.92 -3.99 -19.64
N GLU A 261 -5.87 -3.94 -20.98
CA GLU A 261 -4.97 -3.05 -21.70
C GLU A 261 -5.29 -1.57 -21.44
N SER A 262 -6.57 -1.19 -21.47
CA SER A 262 -7.02 0.19 -21.29
C SER A 262 -6.86 0.72 -19.87
N THR A 263 -6.86 -0.16 -18.87
CA THR A 263 -6.68 0.18 -17.46
C THR A 263 -5.25 -0.09 -16.96
N ALA A 264 -4.32 -0.45 -17.84
CA ALA A 264 -2.89 -0.45 -17.54
C ALA A 264 -2.30 0.96 -17.61
N SER A 265 -1.18 1.19 -16.91
CA SER A 265 -0.49 2.48 -16.92
C SER A 265 0.60 2.50 -18.00
N TYR A 266 0.50 3.42 -18.97
CA TYR A 266 1.52 3.66 -20.01
C TYR A 266 2.21 5.03 -19.87
N SER A 267 1.66 5.90 -19.04
CA SER A 267 2.14 7.25 -18.83
C SER A 267 2.18 7.58 -17.34
N ASP A 268 3.24 8.24 -16.89
CA ASP A 268 3.34 8.81 -15.55
C ASP A 268 2.58 10.15 -15.52
N ALA A 269 1.51 10.20 -14.73
CA ALA A 269 0.70 11.40 -14.52
C ALA A 269 1.04 12.10 -13.18
N GLY A 270 2.22 11.81 -12.61
CA GLY A 270 2.74 12.40 -11.38
C GLY A 270 1.85 12.13 -10.18
N ALA A 271 1.44 13.19 -9.48
CA ALA A 271 0.58 13.10 -8.29
C ALA A 271 -0.82 12.50 -8.57
N ALA A 272 -1.21 12.34 -9.84
CA ALA A 272 -2.47 11.70 -10.22
C ALA A 272 -2.36 10.18 -10.41
N GLY A 273 -1.15 9.60 -10.32
CA GLY A 273 -0.86 8.19 -10.57
C GLY A 273 -0.43 7.94 -12.00
N GLY A 274 -0.97 6.90 -12.62
CA GLY A 274 -0.73 6.56 -14.02
C GLY A 274 -1.85 7.01 -14.96
N TYR A 275 -1.60 6.95 -16.27
CA TYR A 275 -2.62 7.13 -17.31
C TYR A 275 -2.58 5.99 -18.34
N GLY A 276 -3.75 5.42 -18.63
CA GLY A 276 -3.99 4.32 -19.56
C GLY A 276 -4.64 4.77 -20.86
N TYR A 277 -5.51 3.93 -21.45
CA TYR A 277 -6.32 4.31 -22.62
C TYR A 277 -7.54 5.09 -22.16
N LEU A 278 -7.33 6.39 -21.91
CA LEU A 278 -8.34 7.32 -21.44
C LEU A 278 -8.85 7.03 -20.02
N TRP A 279 -8.03 6.37 -19.20
CA TRP A 279 -8.28 6.05 -17.80
C TRP A 279 -7.16 6.57 -16.90
N TRP A 280 -7.53 7.05 -15.71
CA TRP A 280 -6.56 7.36 -14.66
C TRP A 280 -6.31 6.09 -13.84
N ILE A 281 -5.06 5.75 -13.56
CA ILE A 281 -4.68 4.47 -12.95
C ILE A 281 -4.03 4.70 -11.59
N ALA A 282 -4.41 3.91 -10.58
CA ALA A 282 -3.73 3.89 -9.31
C ALA A 282 -2.41 3.14 -9.47
N GLN A 283 -1.32 3.77 -9.06
CA GLN A 283 0.00 3.19 -9.22
C GLN A 283 0.79 3.36 -7.92
N SER A 284 1.14 2.23 -7.29
CA SER A 284 1.92 2.16 -6.05
C SER A 284 1.43 3.09 -4.94
N GLY A 285 0.13 3.09 -4.67
CA GLY A 285 -0.49 3.89 -3.62
C GLY A 285 -0.82 5.34 -4.01
N VAL A 286 -0.42 5.80 -5.20
CA VAL A 286 -0.77 7.14 -5.72
C VAL A 286 -1.96 7.04 -6.67
N HIS A 287 -3.02 7.79 -6.39
CA HIS A 287 -4.17 7.93 -7.29
C HIS A 287 -4.98 9.20 -7.02
N LEU A 288 -5.39 9.40 -5.76
CA LEU A 288 -6.20 10.51 -5.29
C LEU A 288 -5.49 11.17 -4.11
N GLY A 289 -5.71 12.47 -3.94
CA GLY A 289 -5.09 13.22 -2.84
C GLY A 289 -5.52 12.68 -1.48
N GLY A 290 -4.55 12.32 -0.65
CA GLY A 290 -4.79 11.91 0.74
C GLY A 290 -5.44 10.53 0.92
N VAL A 291 -5.55 9.69 -0.10
CA VAL A 291 -6.04 8.31 0.08
C VAL A 291 -5.18 7.33 -0.69
N THR A 292 -4.73 6.28 0.00
CA THR A 292 -3.99 5.17 -0.59
C THR A 292 -4.98 4.12 -1.06
N LEU A 293 -4.96 3.78 -2.34
CA LEU A 293 -5.85 2.78 -2.93
C LEU A 293 -5.12 1.49 -3.28
N PRO A 294 -5.82 0.33 -3.29
CA PRO A 294 -5.27 -0.92 -3.80
C PRO A 294 -4.73 -0.81 -5.22
N GLY A 295 -3.68 -1.58 -5.49
CA GLY A 295 -3.13 -1.74 -6.83
C GLY A 295 -4.21 -2.19 -7.82
N GLY A 296 -4.14 -1.71 -9.05
CA GLY A 296 -5.16 -1.99 -10.07
C GLY A 296 -6.46 -1.19 -9.90
N SER A 297 -6.57 -0.28 -8.92
CA SER A 297 -7.67 0.70 -8.92
C SER A 297 -7.53 1.68 -10.08
N TYR A 298 -8.64 2.16 -10.64
CA TYR A 298 -8.62 3.14 -11.73
C TYR A 298 -9.88 4.01 -11.69
N SER A 299 -9.84 5.17 -12.35
CA SER A 299 -11.00 6.05 -12.43
C SER A 299 -11.15 6.78 -13.76
N ALA A 300 -12.42 6.98 -14.13
CA ALA A 300 -12.81 7.99 -15.11
C ALA A 300 -13.05 9.31 -14.36
N ARG A 301 -12.47 10.41 -14.86
CA ARG A 301 -12.50 11.71 -14.15
C ARG A 301 -13.05 12.81 -15.05
N GLY A 302 -14.04 13.53 -14.56
CA GLY A 302 -14.59 14.75 -15.17
C GLY A 302 -14.15 16.01 -14.42
N ALA A 303 -14.18 17.15 -15.12
CA ALA A 303 -13.96 18.46 -14.52
C ALA A 303 -15.00 18.74 -13.43
N GLY A 304 -14.67 19.58 -12.44
CA GLY A 304 -15.57 19.93 -11.34
C GLY A 304 -15.74 18.85 -10.27
N GLY A 305 -15.07 17.69 -10.37
CA GLY A 305 -15.08 16.66 -9.32
C GLY A 305 -15.87 15.41 -9.65
N HIS A 306 -16.32 15.22 -10.89
CA HIS A 306 -17.04 14.01 -11.31
C HIS A 306 -16.09 12.80 -11.37
N LYS A 307 -16.52 11.65 -10.83
CA LYS A 307 -15.70 10.44 -10.78
C LYS A 307 -16.54 9.18 -11.01
N ILE A 308 -15.97 8.22 -11.73
CA ILE A 308 -16.24 6.79 -11.58
C ILE A 308 -14.94 6.20 -11.08
N LEU A 309 -14.89 5.76 -9.82
CA LEU A 309 -13.74 5.10 -9.23
C LEU A 309 -14.03 3.61 -9.11
N VAL A 310 -13.14 2.77 -9.62
CA VAL A 310 -13.24 1.31 -9.55
C VAL A 310 -12.06 0.82 -8.72
N ILE A 311 -12.35 -0.01 -7.71
CA ILE A 311 -11.36 -0.62 -6.81
C ILE A 311 -11.56 -2.14 -6.89
N PRO A 312 -10.89 -2.82 -7.85
CA PRO A 312 -11.10 -4.25 -8.09
C PRO A 312 -10.86 -5.13 -6.88
N ALA A 313 -9.81 -4.83 -6.09
CA ALA A 313 -9.46 -5.57 -4.89
C ALA A 313 -10.59 -5.60 -3.83
N LEU A 314 -11.54 -4.66 -3.90
CA LEU A 314 -12.69 -4.58 -2.99
C LEU A 314 -14.02 -4.90 -3.67
N ASP A 315 -14.00 -5.26 -4.95
CA ASP A 315 -15.21 -5.39 -5.78
C ASP A 315 -16.13 -4.16 -5.65
N LEU A 316 -15.54 -2.96 -5.75
CA LEU A 316 -16.15 -1.69 -5.37
C LEU A 316 -16.13 -0.68 -6.53
N VAL A 317 -17.27 -0.01 -6.73
CA VAL A 317 -17.43 1.15 -7.62
C VAL A 317 -17.97 2.32 -6.80
N ILE A 318 -17.33 3.48 -6.90
CA ILE A 318 -17.79 4.74 -6.30
C ILE A 318 -18.03 5.75 -7.41
N VAL A 319 -19.26 6.24 -7.52
CA VAL A 319 -19.62 7.35 -8.40
C VAL A 319 -19.84 8.60 -7.57
N HIS A 320 -19.24 9.70 -7.99
CA HIS A 320 -19.40 11.02 -7.38
C HIS A 320 -19.75 12.06 -8.42
N ARG A 321 -20.75 12.91 -8.12
CA ARG A 321 -21.31 13.92 -9.02
C ARG A 321 -21.35 15.28 -8.36
N VAL A 322 -21.16 16.29 -9.19
CA VAL A 322 -21.31 17.71 -8.88
C VAL A 322 -22.26 18.32 -9.91
N ASN A 323 -23.04 19.33 -9.52
CA ASN A 323 -23.83 20.09 -10.48
C ASN A 323 -23.00 21.24 -11.06
N THR A 324 -22.19 20.95 -12.08
CA THR A 324 -21.36 21.95 -12.76
C THR A 324 -22.13 22.79 -13.80
N ASP A 325 -23.44 22.58 -13.95
CA ASP A 325 -24.27 23.51 -14.74
C ASP A 325 -24.43 24.86 -14.01
N ILE A 326 -24.12 24.88 -12.71
CA ILE A 326 -24.00 26.09 -11.90
C ILE A 326 -22.53 26.50 -11.88
N GLU A 327 -22.25 27.72 -12.35
CA GLU A 327 -20.90 28.27 -12.43
C GLU A 327 -20.20 28.26 -11.06
N GLY A 328 -18.90 27.95 -11.05
CA GLY A 328 -18.07 27.91 -9.85
C GLY A 328 -18.23 26.68 -8.95
N ARG A 329 -19.21 25.80 -9.20
CA ARG A 329 -19.36 24.57 -8.40
C ARG A 329 -18.29 23.52 -8.74
N GLN A 330 -17.56 23.08 -7.72
CA GLN A 330 -16.53 22.06 -7.84
C GLN A 330 -16.27 21.34 -6.51
N VAL A 331 -15.81 20.10 -6.61
CA VAL A 331 -15.19 19.36 -5.50
C VAL A 331 -13.74 19.05 -5.89
N SER A 332 -12.80 19.41 -5.03
CA SER A 332 -11.38 19.21 -5.32
C SER A 332 -11.01 17.72 -5.30
N SER A 333 -9.89 17.36 -5.91
CA SER A 333 -9.41 15.96 -5.85
C SER A 333 -8.98 15.55 -4.44
N ALA A 334 -8.57 16.51 -3.60
CA ALA A 334 -8.23 16.27 -2.20
C ALA A 334 -9.49 16.00 -1.36
N ASP A 335 -10.55 16.79 -1.55
CA ASP A 335 -11.82 16.58 -0.86
C ASP A 335 -12.47 15.27 -1.28
N PHE A 336 -12.46 14.94 -2.57
CA PHE A 336 -12.94 13.64 -3.03
C PHE A 336 -12.09 12.49 -2.45
N GLY A 337 -10.77 12.64 -2.38
CA GLY A 337 -9.92 11.64 -1.72
C GLY A 337 -10.22 11.48 -0.22
N ALA A 338 -10.51 12.58 0.47
CA ALA A 338 -10.94 12.57 1.87
C ALA A 338 -12.33 11.93 2.07
N LEU A 339 -13.23 12.06 1.09
CA LEU A 339 -14.50 11.35 1.05
C LEU A 339 -14.28 9.84 0.85
N VAL A 340 -13.46 9.44 -0.12
CA VAL A 340 -13.12 8.03 -0.37
C VAL A 340 -12.45 7.41 0.86
N ARG A 341 -11.55 8.13 1.55
CA ARG A 341 -10.95 7.65 2.81
C ARG A 341 -12.02 7.29 3.84
N ARG A 342 -13.00 8.17 4.07
CA ARG A 342 -14.11 7.91 5.01
C ARG A 342 -14.98 6.74 4.59
N ILE A 343 -15.21 6.57 3.28
CA ILE A 343 -15.90 5.39 2.76
C ILE A 343 -15.07 4.13 3.10
N LEU A 344 -13.76 4.12 2.83
CA LEU A 344 -12.89 3.00 3.13
C LEU A 344 -12.67 2.77 4.64
N ASP A 345 -12.84 3.79 5.49
CA ASP A 345 -12.83 3.66 6.95
C ASP A 345 -14.01 2.84 7.48
N ALA A 346 -15.11 2.79 6.72
CA ALA A 346 -16.23 1.91 7.00
C ALA A 346 -15.97 0.44 6.65
N TYR A 347 -14.90 0.15 5.91
CA TYR A 347 -14.50 -1.21 5.54
C TYR A 347 -13.59 -1.83 6.60
N ALA A 348 -14.04 -2.95 7.15
CA ALA A 348 -13.27 -3.87 7.97
C ALA A 348 -13.52 -5.28 7.41
N PRO A 349 -12.59 -5.86 6.61
CA PRO A 349 -12.82 -7.17 6.04
C PRO A 349 -13.08 -8.21 7.14
N PRO A 350 -13.96 -9.20 6.90
CA PRO A 350 -14.08 -10.32 7.82
C PRO A 350 -12.71 -11.01 7.98
N PRO A 351 -12.42 -11.62 9.15
CA PRO A 351 -11.16 -12.32 9.38
C PRO A 351 -10.86 -13.33 8.27
N VAL A 352 -9.68 -13.24 7.68
CA VAL A 352 -9.30 -14.04 6.51
C VAL A 352 -9.18 -15.52 6.91
N SER A 353 -9.92 -16.41 6.23
CA SER A 353 -9.82 -17.87 6.38
C SER A 353 -8.98 -18.55 5.29
N GLY A 354 -8.34 -17.78 4.39
CA GLY A 354 -7.49 -18.26 3.28
C GLY A 354 -6.06 -17.69 3.27
N GLY A 355 -5.40 -17.76 2.10
CA GLY A 355 -4.02 -17.29 1.88
C GLY A 355 -3.83 -15.83 2.31
N VAL A 356 -2.87 -15.61 3.21
CA VAL A 356 -2.55 -14.28 3.78
C VAL A 356 -2.18 -13.25 2.70
N PRO A 357 -1.44 -13.55 1.61
CA PRO A 357 -0.93 -12.53 0.69
C PRO A 357 -1.99 -11.76 -0.12
N GLU A 358 -3.03 -12.41 -0.64
CA GLU A 358 -4.02 -11.77 -1.52
C GLU A 358 -4.95 -10.84 -0.74
N ALA A 359 -5.33 -11.22 0.48
CA ALA A 359 -6.15 -10.37 1.34
C ALA A 359 -5.41 -9.10 1.77
N LEU A 360 -4.07 -9.17 1.90
CA LEU A 360 -3.24 -8.01 2.22
C LEU A 360 -3.23 -6.96 1.10
N ASP A 361 -3.34 -7.35 -0.17
CA ASP A 361 -3.37 -6.41 -1.30
C ASP A 361 -4.58 -5.47 -1.25
N ALA A 362 -5.70 -5.97 -0.73
CA ALA A 362 -6.91 -5.17 -0.51
C ALA A 362 -6.85 -4.37 0.80
N LEU A 363 -6.36 -5.00 1.88
CA LEU A 363 -6.41 -4.45 3.23
C LEU A 363 -5.33 -3.40 3.51
N MET A 364 -4.08 -3.66 3.12
CA MET A 364 -2.96 -2.77 3.45
C MET A 364 -3.17 -1.32 2.95
N PRO A 365 -3.62 -1.06 1.70
CA PRO A 365 -3.90 0.30 1.24
C PRO A 365 -4.95 1.01 2.10
N VAL A 366 -6.01 0.30 2.48
CA VAL A 366 -7.08 0.84 3.35
C VAL A 366 -6.50 1.24 4.70
N LEU A 367 -5.74 0.36 5.34
CA LEU A 367 -5.11 0.65 6.63
C LEU A 367 -4.04 1.74 6.54
N MET A 368 -3.23 1.75 5.49
CA MET A 368 -2.24 2.80 5.25
C MET A 368 -2.91 4.16 5.11
N SER A 369 -4.03 4.22 4.38
CA SER A 369 -4.80 5.44 4.25
C SER A 369 -5.42 5.90 5.56
N ARG A 370 -6.03 4.97 6.32
CA ARG A 370 -6.67 5.23 7.61
C ARG A 370 -5.68 5.78 8.64
N HIS A 371 -4.49 5.20 8.67
CA HIS A 371 -3.45 5.54 9.63
C HIS A 371 -2.43 6.52 9.10
N HIS A 372 -2.64 7.14 7.94
CA HIS A 372 -1.68 8.11 7.36
C HIS A 372 -0.25 7.57 7.26
N VAL A 373 -0.09 6.35 6.76
CA VAL A 373 1.21 5.70 6.53
C VAL A 373 1.58 5.84 5.04
N PRO A 374 2.57 6.67 4.67
CA PRO A 374 2.94 6.87 3.27
C PRO A 374 3.56 5.64 2.62
N GLY A 375 4.37 4.87 3.35
CA GLY A 375 5.10 3.73 2.83
C GLY A 375 5.25 2.61 3.86
N ALA A 376 5.09 1.36 3.40
CA ALA A 376 5.19 0.17 4.24
C ALA A 376 5.83 -1.01 3.50
N ALA A 377 6.60 -1.81 4.25
CA ALA A 377 7.09 -3.12 3.83
C ALA A 377 6.57 -4.19 4.81
N VAL A 378 5.94 -5.24 4.31
CA VAL A 378 5.41 -6.36 5.09
C VAL A 378 5.88 -7.68 4.50
N LEU A 379 6.55 -8.51 5.29
CA LEU A 379 7.09 -9.81 4.87
C LEU A 379 6.53 -10.93 5.76
N GLY A 380 6.11 -12.02 5.13
CA GLY A 380 5.79 -13.28 5.79
C GLY A 380 6.88 -14.31 5.61
N ILE A 381 7.24 -14.97 6.71
CA ILE A 381 8.15 -16.11 6.79
C ILE A 381 7.29 -17.35 7.03
N GLU A 382 7.48 -18.38 6.23
CA GLU A 382 6.84 -19.69 6.43
C GLU A 382 7.87 -20.79 6.23
N ASN A 383 7.91 -21.77 7.14
CA ASN A 383 8.89 -22.84 7.13
C ASN A 383 10.35 -22.33 7.06
N GLY A 384 10.67 -21.27 7.80
CA GLY A 384 12.03 -20.73 7.89
C GLY A 384 12.54 -20.02 6.63
N ARG A 385 11.66 -19.61 5.72
CA ARG A 385 12.01 -18.84 4.51
C ARG A 385 11.01 -17.72 4.27
N VAL A 386 11.44 -16.64 3.62
CA VAL A 386 10.52 -15.59 3.16
C VAL A 386 9.58 -16.20 2.12
N ALA A 387 8.30 -16.31 2.47
CA ALA A 387 7.27 -16.91 1.64
C ALA A 387 6.63 -15.87 0.70
N TRP A 388 6.47 -14.65 1.20
CA TRP A 388 5.88 -13.54 0.46
C TRP A 388 6.33 -12.19 1.04
N GLU A 389 6.23 -11.16 0.20
CA GLU A 389 6.64 -9.80 0.52
C GLU A 389 5.70 -8.80 -0.17
N LYS A 390 5.36 -7.72 0.54
CA LYS A 390 4.49 -6.66 0.07
C LYS A 390 5.15 -5.31 0.35
N TYR A 391 5.32 -4.52 -0.70
CA TYR A 391 5.87 -3.17 -0.64
C TYR A 391 4.84 -2.20 -1.22
N LEU A 392 4.38 -1.25 -0.41
CA LEU A 392 3.32 -0.33 -0.81
C LEU A 392 3.71 1.11 -0.46
N GLY A 393 3.26 2.03 -1.33
CA GLY A 393 3.36 3.46 -1.10
C GLY A 393 4.72 4.08 -1.45
N LEU A 394 4.97 5.23 -0.84
CA LEU A 394 6.08 6.13 -1.18
C LEU A 394 7.17 6.09 -0.09
N ARG A 395 8.43 6.19 -0.53
CA ARG A 395 9.57 6.43 0.38
C ARG A 395 9.45 7.77 1.08
N GLU A 396 8.88 8.76 0.38
CA GLU A 396 8.63 10.11 0.89
C GLU A 396 7.34 10.67 0.27
N ALA A 397 6.42 11.16 1.09
CA ALA A 397 5.18 11.78 0.65
C ALA A 397 5.48 13.06 -0.14
N GLY A 398 4.75 13.26 -1.26
CA GLY A 398 4.98 14.38 -2.17
C GLY A 398 6.07 14.14 -3.22
N LYS A 399 6.82 13.03 -3.13
CA LYS A 399 7.75 12.58 -4.17
C LYS A 399 7.21 11.34 -4.89
N THR A 400 7.91 10.91 -5.95
CA THR A 400 7.51 9.76 -6.78
C THR A 400 8.23 8.45 -6.43
N ALA A 401 9.29 8.50 -5.62
CA ALA A 401 10.08 7.32 -5.25
C ALA A 401 9.28 6.34 -4.37
N ARG A 402 9.29 5.06 -4.75
CA ARG A 402 8.40 4.02 -4.20
C ARG A 402 9.12 3.13 -3.20
N VAL A 403 8.38 2.62 -2.22
CA VAL A 403 8.88 1.55 -1.35
C VAL A 403 9.01 0.27 -2.18
N ASP A 404 10.14 -0.41 -2.04
CA ASP A 404 10.51 -1.65 -2.72
C ASP A 404 11.46 -2.48 -1.84
N ALA A 405 11.93 -3.62 -2.37
CA ALA A 405 12.81 -4.54 -1.66
C ALA A 405 14.16 -3.95 -1.23
N ALA A 406 14.64 -2.91 -1.91
CA ALA A 406 15.89 -2.22 -1.60
C ALA A 406 15.68 -1.07 -0.61
N THR A 407 14.44 -0.76 -0.24
CA THR A 407 14.14 0.40 0.61
C THR A 407 14.67 0.20 2.02
N VAL A 408 15.51 1.14 2.47
CA VAL A 408 16.11 1.11 3.81
C VAL A 408 15.24 1.88 4.80
N PHE A 409 14.91 1.24 5.91
CA PHE A 409 14.14 1.78 7.03
C PHE A 409 15.01 1.88 8.29
N GLU A 410 14.58 2.69 9.25
CA GLU A 410 15.07 2.58 10.62
C GLU A 410 14.35 1.43 11.33
N ALA A 411 15.08 0.43 11.79
CA ALA A 411 14.53 -0.65 12.61
C ALA A 411 14.13 -0.16 14.01
N ALA A 412 14.61 1.01 14.43
CA ALA A 412 14.38 1.55 15.76
C ALA A 412 14.70 0.50 16.83
N SER A 413 13.88 0.33 17.86
CA SER A 413 14.17 -0.62 18.94
C SER A 413 14.29 -2.09 18.53
N MET A 414 13.93 -2.49 17.30
CA MET A 414 14.31 -3.80 16.77
C MET A 414 15.85 -3.96 16.60
N THR A 415 16.64 -2.92 16.88
CA THR A 415 18.10 -3.02 17.05
C THR A 415 18.50 -3.90 18.25
N LYS A 416 17.72 -3.86 19.34
CA LYS A 416 18.08 -4.51 20.62
C LYS A 416 18.22 -6.04 20.53
N PRO A 417 17.33 -6.77 19.84
CA PRO A 417 17.54 -8.19 19.60
C PRO A 417 18.89 -8.57 18.99
N LEU A 418 19.44 -7.75 18.08
CA LEU A 418 20.76 -8.00 17.50
C LEU A 418 21.88 -7.77 18.53
N ALA A 419 21.76 -6.72 19.35
CA ALA A 419 22.68 -6.46 20.45
C ALA A 419 22.67 -7.62 21.49
N ALA A 420 21.47 -8.14 21.80
CA ALA A 420 21.29 -9.28 22.67
C ALA A 420 21.96 -10.54 22.11
N TYR A 421 21.77 -10.80 20.81
CA TYR A 421 22.41 -11.92 20.14
C TYR A 421 23.93 -11.81 20.19
N ARG A 422 24.48 -10.61 19.95
CA ARG A 422 25.93 -10.37 20.03
C ARG A 422 26.47 -10.55 21.44
N ALA A 423 25.77 -10.06 22.47
CA ALA A 423 26.15 -10.30 23.87
C ALA A 423 26.21 -11.79 24.19
N LEU A 424 25.26 -12.59 23.70
CA LEU A 424 25.25 -14.04 23.90
C LEU A 424 26.37 -14.77 23.14
N GLN A 425 26.80 -14.27 21.98
CA GLN A 425 28.01 -14.80 21.33
C GLN A 425 29.25 -14.59 22.22
N LEU A 426 29.38 -13.43 22.87
CA LEU A 426 30.47 -13.17 23.82
C LEU A 426 30.37 -14.06 25.06
N VAL A 427 29.16 -14.44 25.47
CA VAL A 427 28.93 -15.40 26.55
C VAL A 427 29.43 -16.79 26.18
N GLU A 428 29.12 -17.27 24.98
CA GLU A 428 29.62 -18.57 24.50
C GLU A 428 31.14 -18.59 24.31
N GLN A 429 31.74 -17.43 24.04
CA GLN A 429 33.19 -17.23 23.96
C GLN A 429 33.86 -17.13 25.34
N GLY A 430 33.08 -17.05 26.42
CA GLY A 430 33.58 -16.88 27.80
C GLY A 430 34.08 -15.45 28.11
N SER A 431 33.91 -14.51 27.19
CA SER A 431 34.37 -13.12 27.34
C SER A 431 33.36 -12.23 28.08
N LEU A 432 32.09 -12.65 28.14
CA LEU A 432 31.02 -12.02 28.90
C LEU A 432 30.32 -13.07 29.77
N ASP A 433 30.07 -12.76 31.03
CA ASP A 433 29.22 -13.52 31.94
C ASP A 433 27.91 -12.74 32.13
N LEU A 434 26.77 -13.44 32.00
CA LEU A 434 25.43 -12.88 32.12
C LEU A 434 25.15 -12.27 33.50
N ASP A 435 25.76 -12.82 34.56
CA ASP A 435 25.47 -12.49 35.95
C ASP A 435 26.61 -11.72 36.64
N ARG A 436 27.74 -11.56 35.97
CA ARG A 436 28.78 -10.61 36.39
C ARG A 436 28.30 -9.17 36.15
N PRO A 437 28.46 -8.25 37.12
CA PRO A 437 28.12 -6.85 36.90
C PRO A 437 28.88 -6.22 35.73
N LEU A 438 28.17 -5.46 34.90
CA LEU A 438 28.71 -4.81 33.71
C LEU A 438 29.84 -3.81 34.04
N ALA A 439 29.73 -3.13 35.19
CA ALA A 439 30.76 -2.19 35.64
C ALA A 439 32.13 -2.86 35.85
N ALA A 440 32.13 -4.15 36.23
CA ALA A 440 33.36 -4.92 36.48
C ALA A 440 34.13 -5.29 35.20
N TYR A 441 33.63 -4.95 34.01
CA TYR A 441 34.34 -5.09 32.75
C TYR A 441 35.03 -3.79 32.33
N LEU A 442 34.64 -2.63 32.88
CA LEU A 442 35.16 -1.35 32.45
C LEU A 442 36.36 -0.91 33.31
N PRO A 443 37.32 -0.17 32.73
CA PRO A 443 38.49 0.29 33.47
C PRO A 443 38.19 1.44 34.45
N ALA A 444 37.01 2.05 34.35
CA ALA A 444 36.51 3.10 35.24
C ALA A 444 34.99 2.95 35.42
N PRO A 445 34.41 3.46 36.52
CA PRO A 445 32.97 3.44 36.75
C PRO A 445 32.20 4.06 35.58
N TYR A 446 31.11 3.42 35.16
CA TYR A 446 30.26 3.94 34.10
C TYR A 446 29.51 5.21 34.55
N LEU A 447 29.12 5.25 35.83
CA LEU A 447 28.56 6.42 36.51
C LEU A 447 29.32 6.64 37.82
N GLN A 448 29.78 7.88 38.06
CA GLN A 448 30.53 8.21 39.28
C GLN A 448 29.62 8.35 40.51
N ASP A 449 28.43 8.93 40.35
CA ASP A 449 27.54 9.32 41.46
C ASP A 449 26.26 8.45 41.57
N GLU A 450 26.30 7.23 41.05
CA GLU A 450 25.13 6.32 41.04
C GLU A 450 25.56 4.89 41.39
N PRO A 451 25.69 4.54 42.68
CA PRO A 451 26.29 3.27 43.10
C PRO A 451 25.48 2.04 42.69
N LEU A 452 24.17 2.16 42.45
CA LEU A 452 23.34 1.01 42.04
C LEU A 452 23.71 0.49 40.64
N HIS A 453 24.37 1.30 39.80
CA HIS A 453 24.81 0.84 38.48
C HIS A 453 25.82 -0.30 38.54
N GLU A 454 26.57 -0.40 39.65
CA GLU A 454 27.59 -1.44 39.88
C GLU A 454 26.97 -2.83 40.12
N LYS A 455 25.65 -2.91 40.33
CA LYS A 455 24.91 -4.18 40.46
C LYS A 455 24.32 -4.67 39.15
N ILE A 456 24.28 -3.83 38.10
CA ILE A 456 23.58 -4.14 36.85
C ILE A 456 24.37 -5.18 36.06
N THR A 457 23.74 -6.31 35.73
CA THR A 457 24.33 -7.39 34.93
C THR A 457 23.83 -7.38 33.48
N ALA A 458 24.50 -8.12 32.58
CA ALA A 458 24.03 -8.27 31.21
C ALA A 458 22.64 -8.93 31.16
N ARG A 459 22.37 -9.95 32.00
CA ARG A 459 21.05 -10.59 32.10
C ARG A 459 19.96 -9.56 32.40
N MET A 460 20.21 -8.68 33.38
CA MET A 460 19.25 -7.64 33.75
C MET A 460 19.01 -6.63 32.62
N VAL A 461 20.04 -6.25 31.86
CA VAL A 461 19.86 -5.39 30.69
C VAL A 461 19.00 -6.06 29.62
N LEU A 462 19.31 -7.32 29.28
CA LEU A 462 18.62 -8.08 28.23
C LEU A 462 17.16 -8.39 28.59
N GLN A 463 16.83 -8.47 29.88
CA GLN A 463 15.48 -8.66 30.40
C GLN A 463 14.74 -7.36 30.74
N HIS A 464 15.38 -6.19 30.52
CA HIS A 464 14.86 -4.90 30.94
C HIS A 464 14.54 -4.80 32.44
N SER A 465 15.39 -5.38 33.30
CA SER A 465 15.26 -5.32 34.75
C SER A 465 16.41 -4.56 35.45
N GLY A 466 17.33 -3.95 34.71
CA GLY A 466 18.48 -3.23 35.26
C GLY A 466 18.17 -1.91 35.99
N GLY A 467 16.91 -1.44 35.99
CA GLY A 467 16.50 -0.25 36.73
C GLY A 467 16.79 1.10 36.06
N PHE A 468 17.54 1.15 34.96
CA PHE A 468 17.70 2.40 34.20
C PHE A 468 16.40 2.81 33.46
N PRO A 469 16.14 4.12 33.30
CA PRO A 469 15.03 4.61 32.48
C PRO A 469 15.23 4.21 31.02
N ASN A 470 14.18 4.38 30.19
CA ASN A 470 14.32 4.21 28.74
C ASN A 470 15.38 5.14 28.16
N TRP A 471 15.21 6.44 28.41
CA TRP A 471 16.16 7.50 28.07
C TRP A 471 16.18 8.50 29.21
N ARG A 472 17.36 9.00 29.56
CA ARG A 472 17.47 10.09 30.53
C ARG A 472 16.80 11.37 29.97
N PRO A 473 16.14 12.19 30.81
CA PRO A 473 15.71 13.52 30.41
C PRO A 473 16.89 14.36 29.91
N LYS A 474 16.65 15.23 28.93
CA LYS A 474 17.70 16.08 28.37
C LYS A 474 18.34 16.94 29.47
N GLY A 475 19.66 16.85 29.62
CA GLY A 475 20.42 17.61 30.62
C GLY A 475 20.41 17.01 32.03
N ALA A 476 19.72 15.89 32.27
CA ALA A 476 19.73 15.21 33.57
C ALA A 476 20.84 14.14 33.65
N ALA A 477 21.36 13.94 34.87
CA ALA A 477 22.19 12.78 35.19
C ALA A 477 21.39 11.47 35.02
N LEU A 478 22.05 10.42 34.55
CA LEU A 478 21.45 9.09 34.49
C LEU A 478 21.38 8.52 35.91
N LYS A 479 20.20 8.03 36.31
CA LYS A 479 19.95 7.43 37.63
C LYS A 479 19.35 6.04 37.49
N VAL A 480 19.57 5.20 38.49
CA VAL A 480 18.89 3.91 38.63
C VAL A 480 17.56 4.15 39.36
N MET A 481 16.44 3.81 38.71
CA MET A 481 15.09 4.17 39.16
C MET A 481 14.53 3.22 40.22
N HIS A 482 15.03 1.98 40.28
CA HIS A 482 14.68 0.97 41.28
C HIS A 482 15.83 -0.05 41.37
N GLU A 483 15.85 -0.85 42.44
CA GLU A 483 16.89 -1.87 42.60
C GLU A 483 17.02 -2.78 41.35
N PRO A 484 18.23 -3.00 40.81
CA PRO A 484 18.45 -3.87 39.67
C PRO A 484 17.93 -5.30 39.93
N GLY A 485 17.18 -5.83 38.97
CA GLY A 485 16.51 -7.13 39.05
C GLY A 485 15.11 -7.09 39.67
N ALA A 486 14.74 -6.03 40.42
CA ALA A 486 13.50 -6.02 41.20
C ALA A 486 12.22 -5.93 40.36
N ALA A 487 12.26 -5.25 39.22
CA ALA A 487 11.08 -5.02 38.37
C ALA A 487 11.48 -4.82 36.90
N HIS A 488 10.51 -4.94 36.00
CA HIS A 488 10.70 -4.61 34.59
C HIS A 488 10.56 -3.09 34.35
N LEU A 489 11.58 -2.48 33.77
CA LEU A 489 11.58 -1.13 33.23
C LEU A 489 12.31 -1.12 31.88
N TYR A 490 11.55 -0.90 30.79
CA TYR A 490 12.11 -0.89 29.44
C TYR A 490 13.19 0.19 29.30
N SER A 491 14.41 -0.23 28.95
CA SER A 491 15.60 0.63 29.03
C SER A 491 16.42 0.63 27.73
N GLY A 492 16.55 1.80 27.10
CA GLY A 492 17.55 2.07 26.05
C GLY A 492 18.93 2.39 26.65
N GLU A 493 18.97 3.09 27.78
CA GLU A 493 20.20 3.39 28.53
C GLU A 493 20.94 2.12 28.99
N GLY A 494 20.20 1.07 29.40
CA GLY A 494 20.79 -0.24 29.71
C GLY A 494 21.51 -0.87 28.52
N PHE A 495 20.91 -0.81 27.32
CA PHE A 495 21.55 -1.29 26.09
C PHE A 495 22.75 -0.44 25.67
N LEU A 496 22.75 0.86 25.96
CA LEU A 496 23.93 1.71 25.79
C LEU A 496 25.06 1.31 26.75
N PHE A 497 24.73 0.98 28.00
CA PHE A 497 25.74 0.48 28.94
C PHE A 497 26.33 -0.86 28.47
N LEU A 498 25.47 -1.79 28.03
CA LEU A 498 25.91 -3.05 27.44
C LEU A 498 26.77 -2.84 26.20
N GLN A 499 26.43 -1.89 25.32
CA GLN A 499 27.26 -1.51 24.18
C GLN A 499 28.68 -1.10 24.61
N ARG A 500 28.82 -0.29 25.67
CA ARG A 500 30.17 0.11 26.16
C ARG A 500 30.99 -1.07 26.62
N VAL A 501 30.36 -2.04 27.27
CA VAL A 501 31.02 -3.28 27.68
C VAL A 501 31.42 -4.12 26.47
N ILE A 502 30.56 -4.25 25.46
CA ILE A 502 30.88 -4.94 24.20
C ILE A 502 32.07 -4.27 23.48
N GLU A 503 32.05 -2.94 23.33
CA GLU A 503 33.14 -2.16 22.72
C GLU A 503 34.46 -2.38 23.47
N HIS A 504 34.41 -2.38 24.80
CA HIS A 504 35.59 -2.62 25.64
C HIS A 504 36.13 -4.05 25.49
N ILE A 505 35.27 -5.07 25.61
CA ILE A 505 35.66 -6.49 25.50
C ILE A 505 36.26 -6.79 24.12
N THR A 506 35.69 -6.23 23.06
CA THR A 506 36.07 -6.53 21.68
C THR A 506 37.22 -5.66 21.16
N GLY A 507 37.47 -4.52 21.80
CA GLY A 507 38.42 -3.51 21.32
C GLY A 507 38.00 -2.85 20.00
N ARG A 508 36.73 -2.96 19.61
CA ARG A 508 36.19 -2.44 18.34
C ARG A 508 35.06 -1.45 18.60
N ASP A 509 34.90 -0.49 17.70
CA ASP A 509 33.67 0.31 17.66
C ASP A 509 32.47 -0.61 17.37
N TYR A 510 31.31 -0.30 17.98
CA TYR A 510 30.13 -1.17 17.92
C TYR A 510 29.67 -1.48 16.50
N GLU A 511 29.73 -0.52 15.56
CA GLU A 511 29.36 -0.80 14.17
C GLU A 511 30.33 -1.80 13.52
N GLN A 512 31.63 -1.66 13.79
CA GLN A 512 32.64 -2.57 13.24
C GLN A 512 32.50 -3.99 13.81
N ASP A 513 32.21 -4.11 15.11
CA ASP A 513 31.95 -5.40 15.75
C ASP A 513 30.70 -6.07 15.17
N MET A 514 29.56 -5.36 15.13
CA MET A 514 28.31 -5.90 14.61
C MET A 514 28.39 -6.29 13.13
N GLN A 515 29.09 -5.49 12.30
CA GLN A 515 29.35 -5.83 10.91
C GLN A 515 30.11 -7.15 10.76
N ALA A 516 31.16 -7.34 11.56
CA ALA A 516 32.03 -8.51 11.47
C ALA A 516 31.40 -9.78 12.06
N ALA A 517 30.77 -9.65 13.23
CA ALA A 517 30.30 -10.79 14.01
C ALA A 517 28.88 -11.26 13.63
N LEU A 518 28.05 -10.39 13.05
CA LEU A 518 26.64 -10.69 12.83
C LEU A 518 26.11 -10.29 11.45
N LEU A 519 26.16 -9.01 11.08
CA LEU A 519 25.47 -8.51 9.88
C LEU A 519 26.01 -9.13 8.59
N ARG A 520 27.33 -9.12 8.36
CA ARG A 520 27.93 -9.72 7.16
C ARG A 520 27.79 -11.25 7.13
N PRO A 521 28.06 -11.99 8.23
CA PRO A 521 27.80 -13.44 8.27
C PRO A 521 26.37 -13.85 7.93
N LEU A 522 25.38 -13.05 8.32
CA LEU A 522 23.97 -13.27 7.98
C LEU A 522 23.57 -12.77 6.58
N GLY A 523 24.50 -12.15 5.85
CA GLY A 523 24.22 -11.59 4.53
C GLY A 523 23.39 -10.30 4.55
N MET A 524 23.30 -9.62 5.70
CA MET A 524 22.59 -8.35 5.88
C MET A 524 23.40 -7.18 5.30
N LYS A 525 23.55 -7.15 3.97
CA LYS A 525 24.46 -6.25 3.24
C LYS A 525 23.98 -4.79 3.23
N ASP A 526 22.68 -4.59 3.34
CA ASP A 526 22.03 -3.28 3.33
C ASP A 526 21.71 -2.79 4.75
N SER A 527 22.39 -3.35 5.74
CA SER A 527 22.23 -3.03 7.16
C SER A 527 23.46 -2.35 7.76
N SER A 528 23.24 -1.37 8.64
CA SER A 528 24.28 -0.59 9.33
C SER A 528 23.69 0.13 10.55
N HIS A 529 24.43 0.21 11.66
CA HIS A 529 24.02 1.00 12.84
C HIS A 529 24.30 2.50 12.70
N VAL A 530 24.96 2.90 11.62
CA VAL A 530 25.20 4.30 11.26
C VAL A 530 24.74 4.59 9.83
N TRP A 531 24.47 5.84 9.54
CA TRP A 531 24.16 6.29 8.20
C TRP A 531 25.33 6.02 7.25
N GLN A 532 25.00 5.51 6.07
CA GLN A 532 25.95 5.26 4.98
C GLN A 532 25.49 6.05 3.76
N GLU A 533 26.41 6.66 3.02
CA GLU A 533 26.06 7.46 1.84
C GLU A 533 25.28 6.65 0.79
N ARG A 534 25.55 5.33 0.69
CA ARG A 534 24.81 4.41 -0.18
C ARG A 534 23.30 4.35 0.11
N PHE A 535 22.85 4.79 1.28
CA PHE A 535 21.42 4.84 1.62
C PHE A 535 20.70 6.06 1.03
N ALA A 536 21.41 7.08 0.55
CA ALA A 536 20.80 8.30 0.04
C ALA A 536 19.79 8.06 -1.10
N SER A 537 20.01 7.03 -1.93
CA SER A 537 19.12 6.68 -3.04
C SER A 537 18.00 5.70 -2.67
N SER A 538 18.09 5.02 -1.52
CA SER A 538 17.21 3.89 -1.17
C SER A 538 16.46 4.05 0.15
N ALA A 539 16.88 4.96 1.04
CA ALA A 539 16.23 5.15 2.32
C ALA A 539 14.83 5.75 2.18
N ALA A 540 13.90 5.27 3.01
CA ALA A 540 12.65 5.99 3.25
C ALA A 540 12.93 7.27 4.06
N ALA A 541 12.14 8.32 3.83
CA ALA A 541 12.03 9.47 4.72
C ALA A 541 11.03 9.17 5.84
N GLY A 542 11.21 9.75 7.02
CA GLY A 542 10.27 9.59 8.12
C GLY A 542 9.15 10.63 8.09
N HIS A 543 7.94 10.24 8.52
CA HIS A 543 6.75 11.08 8.49
C HIS A 543 6.11 11.22 9.88
N ASP A 544 5.36 12.30 10.08
CA ASP A 544 4.53 12.50 11.27
C ASP A 544 3.21 11.71 11.21
N GLY A 545 2.37 11.82 12.26
CA GLY A 545 1.13 11.07 12.37
C GLY A 545 0.04 11.49 11.39
N LYS A 546 0.29 12.52 10.58
CA LYS A 546 -0.58 12.99 9.49
C LYS A 546 -0.01 12.61 8.11
N GLY A 547 1.12 11.90 8.08
CA GLY A 547 1.78 11.47 6.84
C GLY A 547 2.62 12.57 6.18
N ALA A 548 2.90 13.69 6.86
CA ALA A 548 3.75 14.75 6.33
C ALA A 548 5.24 14.40 6.55
N PRO A 549 6.13 14.63 5.57
CA PRO A 549 7.56 14.39 5.74
C PRO A 549 8.14 15.21 6.89
N LYS A 550 9.09 14.64 7.64
CA LYS A 550 9.83 15.34 8.70
C LYS A 550 11.13 15.93 8.12
N PRO A 551 11.18 17.24 7.81
CA PRO A 551 12.32 17.84 7.10
C PRO A 551 13.62 17.78 7.91
N ASP A 552 13.54 17.92 9.24
CA ASP A 552 14.70 17.93 10.14
C ASP A 552 15.01 16.55 10.74
N ARG A 553 14.83 15.48 9.94
CA ARG A 553 15.16 14.12 10.40
C ARG A 553 16.66 14.02 10.68
N ARG A 554 16.99 13.72 11.94
CA ARG A 554 18.36 13.38 12.35
C ARG A 554 18.77 12.02 11.78
N LEU A 555 19.88 11.99 11.05
CA LEU A 555 20.57 10.77 10.65
C LEU A 555 21.52 10.31 11.77
N TYR A 556 21.58 9.00 12.02
CA TYR A 556 22.43 8.43 13.07
C TYR A 556 23.85 8.25 12.54
N THR A 557 24.76 9.13 12.91
CA THR A 557 26.19 9.03 12.54
C THR A 557 27.05 8.34 13.59
N LYS A 558 26.45 7.91 14.70
CA LYS A 558 27.08 7.13 15.78
C LYS A 558 26.21 5.93 16.10
N PRO A 559 26.80 4.74 16.31
CA PRO A 559 26.03 3.55 16.59
C PRO A 559 25.39 3.62 17.98
N ASN A 560 24.18 3.09 18.08
CA ASN A 560 23.45 2.90 19.32
C ASN A 560 22.73 1.54 19.29
N ALA A 561 23.17 0.63 20.15
CA ALA A 561 22.65 -0.73 20.30
C ALA A 561 21.15 -0.82 20.61
N ALA A 562 20.53 0.29 21.00
CA ALA A 562 19.11 0.34 21.32
C ALA A 562 18.21 0.79 20.18
N TYR A 563 18.67 1.50 19.14
CA TYR A 563 17.74 2.06 18.13
C TYR A 563 18.29 2.42 16.73
N SER A 564 19.61 2.38 16.49
CA SER A 564 20.18 3.05 15.32
C SER A 564 20.35 2.18 14.07
N LEU A 565 19.86 0.93 14.07
CA LEU A 565 19.95 0.06 12.90
C LEU A 565 19.11 0.61 11.73
N TYR A 566 19.80 0.90 10.64
CA TYR A 566 19.24 0.98 9.30
C TYR A 566 19.26 -0.41 8.68
N THR A 567 18.17 -0.83 8.04
CA THR A 567 18.03 -2.18 7.45
C THR A 567 16.98 -2.17 6.34
N THR A 568 17.02 -3.17 5.46
CA THR A 568 15.85 -3.55 4.64
C THR A 568 15.01 -4.58 5.38
N ALA A 569 13.78 -4.81 4.91
CA ALA A 569 12.93 -5.86 5.48
C ALA A 569 13.50 -7.27 5.24
N ARG A 570 14.16 -7.49 4.09
CA ARG A 570 14.79 -8.78 3.75
C ARG A 570 16.02 -9.06 4.61
N ASP A 571 16.86 -8.07 4.86
CA ASP A 571 18.01 -8.22 5.75
C ASP A 571 17.55 -8.59 7.17
N TYR A 572 16.56 -7.88 7.71
CA TYR A 572 16.06 -8.20 9.05
C TYR A 572 15.39 -9.59 9.07
N ALA A 573 14.73 -10.02 7.99
CA ALA A 573 14.18 -11.36 7.88
C ALA A 573 15.28 -12.44 7.95
N ALA A 574 16.48 -12.20 7.40
CA ALA A 574 17.61 -13.12 7.53
C ALA A 574 18.02 -13.35 9.01
N PHE A 575 17.99 -12.27 9.82
CA PHE A 575 18.18 -12.39 11.27
C PHE A 575 17.05 -13.19 11.92
N VAL A 576 15.78 -12.93 11.61
CA VAL A 576 14.66 -13.70 12.18
C VAL A 576 14.71 -15.17 11.80
N ILE A 577 15.09 -15.50 10.56
CA ILE A 577 15.27 -16.88 10.10
C ILE A 577 16.41 -17.57 10.86
N GLU A 578 17.49 -16.86 11.20
CA GLU A 578 18.56 -17.40 12.03
C GLU A 578 18.04 -17.89 13.39
N MET A 579 17.04 -17.25 13.98
CA MET A 579 16.42 -17.69 15.24
C MET A 579 15.57 -18.96 15.11
N MET A 580 15.25 -19.39 13.87
CA MET A 580 14.41 -20.56 13.58
C MET A 580 15.22 -21.78 13.13
N LYS A 581 16.51 -21.61 12.80
CA LYS A 581 17.32 -22.71 12.24
C LYS A 581 17.61 -23.78 13.28
N ALA A 582 17.33 -25.03 12.92
CA ALA A 582 17.73 -26.21 13.69
C ALA A 582 19.25 -26.47 13.59
N ASP A 583 19.84 -26.28 12.41
CA ASP A 583 21.28 -26.35 12.23
C ASP A 583 21.94 -25.10 12.83
N ARG A 584 22.85 -25.32 13.78
CA ARG A 584 23.61 -24.30 14.52
C ARG A 584 25.12 -24.41 14.28
N SER A 585 25.54 -25.11 13.22
CA SER A 585 26.97 -25.37 12.94
C SER A 585 27.74 -24.15 12.41
N ALA A 586 27.06 -23.13 11.92
CA ALA A 586 27.70 -21.93 11.39
C ALA A 586 28.43 -21.15 12.52
N PRO A 587 29.62 -20.57 12.28
CA PRO A 587 30.39 -19.89 13.33
C PRO A 587 29.70 -18.68 13.98
N HIS A 588 28.73 -18.07 13.30
CA HIS A 588 27.95 -16.95 13.83
C HIS A 588 26.70 -17.41 14.61
N SER A 589 26.35 -18.69 14.54
CA SER A 589 25.18 -19.26 15.21
C SER A 589 25.45 -19.47 16.70
N LEU A 590 24.57 -18.96 17.57
CA LEU A 590 24.51 -19.39 18.97
C LEU A 590 24.22 -20.90 19.06
N LYS A 591 24.73 -21.57 20.09
CA LYS A 591 24.35 -22.94 20.44
C LYS A 591 22.86 -23.05 20.74
N ALA A 592 22.30 -24.24 20.56
CA ALA A 592 20.87 -24.50 20.72
C ALA A 592 20.36 -24.16 22.14
N GLU A 593 21.18 -24.43 23.17
CA GLU A 593 20.87 -24.14 24.57
C GLU A 593 20.82 -22.63 24.83
N THR A 594 21.77 -21.87 24.28
CA THR A 594 21.83 -20.42 24.41
C THR A 594 20.68 -19.74 23.68
N LEU A 595 20.35 -20.19 22.46
CA LEU A 595 19.19 -19.70 21.72
C LEU A 595 17.89 -20.00 22.47
N ARG A 596 17.75 -21.22 23.04
CA ARG A 596 16.60 -21.56 23.88
C ARG A 596 16.49 -20.63 25.09
N ALA A 597 17.59 -20.36 25.79
CA ALA A 597 17.61 -19.41 26.90
C ALA A 597 17.24 -17.98 26.45
N MET A 598 17.66 -17.55 25.25
CA MET A 598 17.31 -16.26 24.68
C MET A 598 15.79 -16.10 24.49
N LEU A 599 15.12 -17.16 24.06
CA LEU A 599 13.70 -17.17 23.69
C LEU A 599 12.77 -17.65 24.82
N THR A 600 13.32 -18.03 25.97
CA THR A 600 12.55 -18.48 27.14
C THR A 600 12.26 -17.28 28.06
N PRO A 601 11.00 -17.05 28.47
CA PRO A 601 10.66 -15.96 29.38
C PRO A 601 11.32 -16.21 30.74
N ALA A 602 12.10 -15.24 31.23
CA ALA A 602 12.85 -15.38 32.48
C ALA A 602 12.97 -14.07 33.28
N GLY A 603 12.55 -12.93 32.71
CA GLY A 603 12.52 -11.64 33.42
C GLY A 603 11.23 -11.42 34.22
N PRO A 604 11.15 -10.34 35.02
CA PRO A 604 9.91 -9.93 35.68
C PRO A 604 8.78 -9.64 34.67
N PRO A 605 7.50 -9.70 35.09
CA PRO A 605 6.35 -9.29 34.29
C PRO A 605 6.58 -7.95 33.58
N ALA A 606 6.48 -7.94 32.25
CA ALA A 606 6.60 -6.72 31.47
C ALA A 606 5.31 -5.91 31.56
N SER A 607 5.43 -4.58 31.51
CA SER A 607 4.27 -3.67 31.37
C SER A 607 3.60 -3.74 29.99
N ARG A 608 4.07 -4.64 29.11
CA ARG A 608 3.59 -4.82 27.76
C ARG A 608 2.38 -5.74 27.76
N GLU A 609 1.32 -5.32 27.10
CA GLU A 609 0.13 -6.15 26.93
C GLU A 609 0.27 -7.16 25.79
N CYS A 610 -0.40 -8.31 25.93
CA CYS A 610 -0.61 -9.27 24.85
C CYS A 610 -1.30 -8.61 23.65
N LEU A 611 -0.95 -9.06 22.44
CA LEU A 611 -1.56 -8.53 21.21
C LEU A 611 -2.97 -9.09 21.01
N THR A 612 -3.85 -8.25 20.48
CA THR A 612 -5.17 -8.68 20.01
C THR A 612 -5.06 -9.25 18.60
N ARG A 613 -5.59 -10.46 18.39
CA ARG A 613 -5.76 -11.08 17.07
C ARG A 613 -7.19 -11.52 16.87
N ARG A 614 -7.77 -11.23 15.71
CA ARG A 614 -9.15 -11.62 15.35
C ARG A 614 -10.18 -11.29 16.45
N GLY A 615 -10.00 -10.14 17.10
CA GLY A 615 -10.87 -9.70 18.20
C GLY A 615 -10.61 -10.33 19.57
N ALA A 616 -9.67 -11.27 19.69
CA ALA A 616 -9.30 -11.92 20.94
C ALA A 616 -7.90 -11.50 21.40
N LYS A 617 -7.75 -11.18 22.69
CA LYS A 617 -6.46 -10.91 23.33
C LYS A 617 -5.95 -12.21 23.96
N ALA A 618 -4.67 -12.54 23.77
CA ALA A 618 -4.11 -13.71 24.44
C ALA A 618 -4.13 -13.53 25.97
N GLU A 619 -4.46 -14.60 26.69
CA GLU A 619 -4.40 -14.64 28.16
C GLU A 619 -2.95 -14.82 28.64
N GLY A 620 -2.61 -14.21 29.77
CA GLY A 620 -1.31 -14.34 30.41
C GLY A 620 -0.52 -13.03 30.47
N VAL A 621 0.74 -13.16 30.88
CA VAL A 621 1.66 -12.05 31.15
C VAL A 621 2.82 -12.11 30.17
N VAL A 622 3.09 -11.00 29.48
CA VAL A 622 4.30 -10.88 28.65
C VAL A 622 5.51 -10.76 29.56
N GLN A 623 6.55 -11.55 29.30
CA GLN A 623 7.85 -11.44 29.97
C GLN A 623 8.95 -11.31 28.92
N TYR A 624 10.12 -10.82 29.30
CA TYR A 624 11.28 -10.86 28.43
C TYR A 624 12.08 -12.16 28.65
N GLY A 625 12.55 -12.73 27.53
CA GLY A 625 13.73 -13.58 27.52
C GLY A 625 14.99 -12.71 27.52
N LEU A 626 16.00 -13.09 26.75
CA LEU A 626 17.20 -12.27 26.59
C LEU A 626 17.07 -11.45 25.30
N GLY A 627 16.55 -10.23 25.41
CA GLY A 627 16.40 -9.28 24.31
C GLY A 627 15.09 -9.37 23.51
N TRP A 628 14.23 -10.34 23.82
CA TRP A 628 12.93 -10.54 23.16
C TRP A 628 11.78 -10.52 24.15
N ALA A 629 10.66 -9.91 23.78
CA ALA A 629 9.41 -10.11 24.49
C ALA A 629 8.82 -11.45 24.08
N VAL A 630 8.40 -12.24 25.07
CA VAL A 630 7.78 -13.54 24.89
C VAL A 630 6.34 -13.45 25.37
N GLU A 631 5.43 -13.66 24.44
CA GLU A 631 4.00 -13.62 24.68
C GLU A 631 3.44 -15.04 24.77
N PRO A 632 2.76 -15.43 25.87
CA PRO A 632 2.10 -16.72 25.93
C PRO A 632 0.93 -16.75 24.93
N CYS A 633 0.84 -17.81 24.14
CA CYS A 633 -0.28 -18.07 23.25
C CYS A 633 -0.67 -19.56 23.32
N ALA A 634 -1.92 -19.88 23.01
CA ALA A 634 -2.43 -21.26 23.05
C ALA A 634 -1.66 -22.22 22.12
N SER A 635 -1.08 -21.72 21.02
CA SER A 635 -0.29 -22.53 20.07
C SER A 635 1.19 -22.63 20.42
N GLY A 636 1.64 -22.05 21.54
CA GLY A 636 3.06 -21.91 21.90
C GLY A 636 3.48 -20.44 22.06
N PRO A 637 4.64 -20.17 22.68
CA PRO A 637 5.09 -18.80 22.92
C PRO A 637 5.38 -18.08 21.61
N ARG A 638 4.87 -16.85 21.48
CA ARG A 638 5.20 -15.96 20.38
C ARG A 638 6.34 -15.04 20.78
N ILE A 639 7.42 -15.06 20.02
CA ILE A 639 8.56 -14.17 20.21
C ILE A 639 8.30 -12.90 19.42
N ARG A 640 8.45 -11.72 20.04
CA ARG A 640 8.21 -10.46 19.34
C ARG A 640 9.05 -9.29 19.84
N HIS A 641 9.19 -8.31 18.96
CA HIS A 641 9.74 -7.00 19.29
C HIS A 641 9.10 -5.92 18.42
N SER A 642 9.12 -4.66 18.86
CA SER A 642 8.69 -3.54 18.01
C SER A 642 9.66 -2.37 18.16
N GLY A 643 9.66 -1.46 17.20
CA GLY A 643 10.49 -0.26 17.19
C GLY A 643 9.69 1.01 16.98
N SER A 644 10.14 2.09 17.61
CA SER A 644 9.59 3.43 17.46
C SER A 644 10.73 4.45 17.58
N ASN A 645 11.00 5.16 16.48
CA ASN A 645 11.89 6.31 16.50
C ASN A 645 11.09 7.59 16.28
N GLY A 646 11.47 8.65 17.01
CA GLY A 646 10.91 9.99 16.86
C GLY A 646 11.20 10.62 15.49
N THR A 647 12.11 10.04 14.71
CA THR A 647 12.43 10.39 13.31
C THR A 647 11.32 10.03 12.32
N GLY A 648 10.27 9.32 12.73
CA GLY A 648 9.11 9.02 11.89
C GLY A 648 9.04 7.57 11.42
N PHE A 649 9.58 6.61 12.18
CA PHE A 649 9.56 5.19 11.81
C PHE A 649 8.90 4.33 12.89
N ARG A 650 8.20 3.30 12.43
CA ARG A 650 7.69 2.22 13.27
C ARG A 650 8.03 0.89 12.64
N SER A 651 8.26 -0.09 13.48
CA SER A 651 8.60 -1.44 13.04
C SER A 651 8.02 -2.47 14.00
N HIS A 652 7.69 -3.64 13.49
CA HIS A 652 7.19 -4.76 14.28
C HIS A 652 7.72 -6.07 13.71
N VAL A 653 8.07 -6.98 14.59
CA VAL A 653 8.44 -8.35 14.25
C VAL A 653 7.83 -9.30 15.27
N GLU A 654 7.32 -10.42 14.77
CA GLU A 654 6.92 -11.54 15.61
C GLU A 654 7.18 -12.86 14.87
N PHE A 655 7.45 -13.92 15.62
CA PHE A 655 7.69 -15.22 15.04
C PHE A 655 7.45 -16.36 16.03
N ASP A 656 7.28 -17.56 15.48
CA ASP A 656 7.24 -18.83 16.17
C ASP A 656 8.49 -19.64 15.77
N PRO A 657 9.44 -19.86 16.70
CA PRO A 657 10.69 -20.55 16.40
C PRO A 657 10.49 -22.06 16.13
N VAL A 658 9.38 -22.65 16.56
CA VAL A 658 9.09 -24.08 16.38
C VAL A 658 8.33 -24.32 15.07
N ALA A 659 7.31 -23.52 14.80
CA ALA A 659 6.55 -23.60 13.55
C ALA A 659 7.31 -23.02 12.35
N GLY A 660 8.35 -22.20 12.59
CA GLY A 660 9.13 -21.56 11.54
C GLY A 660 8.34 -20.49 10.77
N HIS A 661 7.37 -19.86 11.44
CA HIS A 661 6.54 -18.80 10.86
C HIS A 661 6.88 -17.45 11.49
N GLY A 662 6.72 -16.36 10.74
CA GLY A 662 6.91 -15.02 11.28
C GLY A 662 6.51 -13.89 10.36
N LEU A 663 6.31 -12.72 10.95
CA LEU A 663 5.83 -11.53 10.27
C LEU A 663 6.75 -10.35 10.60
N LEU A 664 7.17 -9.63 9.57
CA LEU A 664 7.94 -8.39 9.69
C LEU A 664 7.18 -7.24 9.06
N ILE A 665 7.15 -6.11 9.74
CA ILE A 665 6.49 -4.89 9.28
C ILE A 665 7.41 -3.70 9.52
N PHE A 666 7.66 -2.91 8.48
CA PHE A 666 8.32 -1.61 8.55
C PHE A 666 7.40 -0.54 7.98
N THR A 667 7.31 0.60 8.65
CA THR A 667 6.60 1.76 8.12
C THR A 667 7.39 3.05 8.36
N ASN A 668 7.14 4.03 7.51
CA ASN A 668 7.82 5.32 7.54
C ASN A 668 6.95 6.44 8.12
N SER A 669 6.07 6.14 9.09
CA SER A 669 5.25 7.14 9.78
C SER A 669 5.16 6.90 11.29
N THR A 670 5.03 7.96 12.09
CA THR A 670 4.82 7.84 13.54
C THR A 670 3.49 7.20 13.94
N SER A 671 2.52 7.07 13.03
CA SER A 671 1.25 6.36 13.25
C SER A 671 1.31 4.88 12.83
N GLY A 672 2.49 4.40 12.43
CA GLY A 672 2.70 3.02 12.00
C GLY A 672 2.32 1.95 13.04
N ASP A 673 2.31 2.28 14.33
CA ASP A 673 1.87 1.37 15.39
C ASP A 673 0.37 1.13 15.40
N ALA A 674 -0.44 2.13 15.07
CA ALA A 674 -1.87 1.94 14.86
C ALA A 674 -2.11 1.05 13.62
N PHE A 675 -1.35 1.30 12.54
CA PHE A 675 -1.40 0.49 11.32
C PHE A 675 -1.10 -0.99 11.57
N TRP A 676 0.07 -1.32 12.16
CA TRP A 676 0.41 -2.73 12.30
C TRP A 676 -0.48 -3.42 13.35
N ARG A 677 -0.91 -2.75 14.43
CA ARG A 677 -1.82 -3.36 15.42
C ARG A 677 -3.15 -3.74 14.78
N GLU A 678 -3.72 -2.85 13.98
CA GLU A 678 -4.97 -3.15 13.28
C GLU A 678 -4.76 -4.26 12.24
N LEU A 679 -3.65 -4.24 11.50
CA LEU A 679 -3.28 -5.30 10.55
C LEU A 679 -3.21 -6.68 11.21
N LEU A 680 -2.59 -6.79 12.38
CA LEU A 680 -2.51 -8.03 13.16
C LEU A 680 -3.88 -8.54 13.62
N GLY A 681 -4.86 -7.65 13.77
CA GLY A 681 -6.25 -8.01 14.04
C GLY A 681 -6.86 -8.89 12.95
N PHE A 682 -6.42 -8.75 11.70
CA PHE A 682 -6.93 -9.51 10.56
C PHE A 682 -6.13 -10.79 10.25
N ILE A 683 -4.86 -10.83 10.63
CA ILE A 683 -3.97 -11.96 10.38
C ILE A 683 -4.11 -13.01 11.51
N GLY A 684 -4.34 -14.27 11.16
CA GLY A 684 -4.61 -15.35 12.12
C GLY A 684 -3.40 -16.00 12.77
N ARG A 685 -2.30 -16.17 12.03
CA ARG A 685 -1.02 -16.71 12.52
C ARG A 685 0.12 -15.78 12.07
N PRO A 686 1.17 -15.60 12.88
CA PRO A 686 2.42 -14.97 12.43
C PRO A 686 2.93 -15.58 11.12
#